data_AF-A0A1V6HK98-F1
#
_entry.id   AF-A0A1V6HK98-F1
#
_cell.length_a   1.000
_cell.length_b   1.000
_cell.length_c   1.000
_cell.angle_alpha   90.00
_cell.angle_beta   90.00
_cell.angle_gamma   90.00
#
_symmetry.space_group_name_H-M   'P 1'
#
loop_
_entity.id
_entity.type
_entity.pdbx_description
1 polymer ?
#
loop_
_entity_poly.entity_id
_entity_poly.type
_entity_poly.pdbx_seq_one_letter_code
_entity_poly.pdbx_strand_id
1 'polypeptide(L)'
;MKNLLRLFISMLISVSMFINFAFAQMASSENEKPITLKHWMTPEEAKHSHLIGKDFRATDPPVGPIINFAEFDQVESVLIRYQFGISYQLIAAMSQKCGVTTIVASSAEQNYVTNQYQNQGVNLENCTFIIAPTNSYWTRDYGPWFIADKDDQMGIVDFIYNRPRPQDNMIPAKVAEVLGINLFAIDLKHCGGNYMTDGMGISASTNLVWNENQSFSHTQIDQIFLDYFGIHTYHVVPDPNNTYIDHIDCWGKYLAPDKILIRAVPPSHQQYNAIEATAAYFAAQTSSYGTPLQVIRVNTPNNQPYSNSLILNDQVFVPIMNSSYDAQAIATYQEAMPGYEVLGFTGSWQSTDALHCRTIGITNLKKVHIQHIPLLGEQPLQPEYVLQATIKAFSGEPLQSDSVLIYYRMNGQNWQTASMTNISEQLWEGSIPAGTPGSQVDYYLFAADEANQRIKHPFIGAPDPHTFIMGEEAYPHITVYPEQITATAVEGESTIESFTICNLGAAELYFDIETNTVMTEYFNFSLSDSPATNSYDYNTLVEMGWTTLPVGMEGKIAGVEISYSWTTDNWPEEGSFHIKSPAGTTAEIASGLPSGDYTFDLDVFNNEEIIGDWEVWIEDSYGDGGHQATNITLKFSIVICEINWLLPYIQSGIISPGQCVDLSVLMDASQLTPQLYHGEILIASNDPDNSLIPLPVDFEVTINAFYNTALEPDTLWFTDPNSIAIPQTAKFINASNVPITLEEIQMENYGHFAWEVSNISVSLPHQMQPNESVSFDVTLMVPILKSFANIQYDSVQITSSVGMDYLILACDIDIIPGVNDFLENRCHIYPNPFTEKMTIEFYNDINQEVKIEVIDIHGIVVAELYNGLLPFGNHSFKWTGINKSGVKAKAGIMFVRILSPEKTNIIKVLKQN
;
A
#
# COMPACT_ATOMS: atom_id res chain seq x y z
N MET A 1 -69.52 71.42 60.08
CA MET A 1 -69.52 69.97 59.83
C MET A 1 -70.00 69.58 58.42
N LYS A 2 -71.18 70.00 57.95
CA LYS A 2 -71.69 69.61 56.60
C LYS A 2 -70.81 70.03 55.42
N ASN A 3 -70.10 71.16 55.50
CA ASN A 3 -69.19 71.61 54.43
C ASN A 3 -67.85 70.87 54.41
N LEU A 4 -67.35 70.42 55.57
CA LEU A 4 -66.13 69.61 55.66
C LEU A 4 -66.34 68.21 55.07
N LEU A 5 -67.52 67.63 55.31
CA LEU A 5 -67.90 66.32 54.76
C LEU A 5 -68.04 66.36 53.23
N ARG A 6 -68.54 67.47 52.66
CA ARG A 6 -68.61 67.66 51.20
C ARG A 6 -67.23 67.82 50.55
N LEU A 7 -66.31 68.51 51.21
CA LEU A 7 -64.92 68.63 50.73
C LEU A 7 -64.20 67.28 50.78
N PHE A 8 -64.42 66.50 51.84
CA PHE A 8 -63.81 65.17 52.00
C PHE A 8 -64.37 64.17 50.97
N ILE A 9 -65.68 64.18 50.71
CA ILE A 9 -66.32 63.34 49.69
C ILE A 9 -65.88 63.77 48.28
N SER A 10 -65.76 65.07 48.01
CA SER A 10 -65.22 65.58 46.73
C SER A 10 -63.77 65.14 46.52
N MET A 11 -62.93 65.20 47.56
CA MET A 11 -61.53 64.78 47.48
C MET A 11 -61.40 63.25 47.31
N LEU A 12 -62.27 62.45 47.95
CA LEU A 12 -62.34 61.00 47.75
C LEU A 12 -62.81 60.62 46.34
N ILE A 13 -63.74 61.36 45.75
CA ILE A 13 -64.21 61.13 44.37
C ILE A 13 -63.14 61.56 43.37
N SER A 14 -62.41 62.66 43.60
CA SER A 14 -61.30 63.10 42.75
C SER A 14 -60.10 62.15 42.82
N VAL A 15 -59.77 61.64 44.01
CA VAL A 15 -58.72 60.62 44.19
C VAL A 15 -59.16 59.28 43.60
N SER A 16 -60.42 58.89 43.74
CA SER A 16 -60.96 57.68 43.09
C SER A 16 -61.02 57.81 41.57
N MET A 17 -61.32 58.99 41.01
CA MET A 17 -61.27 59.23 39.56
C MET A 17 -59.83 59.29 39.05
N PHE A 18 -58.87 59.88 39.78
CA PHE A 18 -57.45 59.84 39.41
C PHE A 18 -56.86 58.43 39.50
N ILE A 19 -57.27 57.66 40.52
CA ILE A 19 -56.89 56.25 40.67
C ILE A 19 -57.54 55.43 39.55
N ASN A 20 -58.81 55.66 39.19
CA ASN A 20 -59.45 54.96 38.07
C ASN A 20 -58.93 55.41 36.69
N PHE A 21 -58.44 56.66 36.52
CA PHE A 21 -57.79 57.11 35.29
C PHE A 21 -56.36 56.57 35.18
N ALA A 22 -55.64 56.48 36.30
CA ALA A 22 -54.33 55.83 36.38
C ALA A 22 -54.44 54.30 36.21
N PHE A 23 -55.50 53.67 36.75
CA PHE A 23 -55.83 52.27 36.50
C PHE A 23 -56.37 52.05 35.08
N ALA A 24 -57.07 53.01 34.46
CA ALA A 24 -57.46 52.91 33.04
C ALA A 24 -56.26 53.07 32.09
N GLN A 25 -55.27 53.91 32.43
CA GLN A 25 -53.98 53.99 31.72
C GLN A 25 -53.09 52.78 31.98
N MET A 26 -53.15 52.15 33.17
CA MET A 26 -52.46 50.89 33.47
C MET A 26 -53.21 49.66 32.93
N ALA A 27 -54.52 49.72 32.74
CA ALA A 27 -55.33 48.63 32.18
C ALA A 27 -55.42 48.68 30.63
N SER A 28 -55.09 49.81 30.00
CA SER A 28 -54.80 49.86 28.55
C SER A 28 -53.39 49.37 28.19
N SER A 29 -52.59 48.99 29.19
CA SER A 29 -51.32 48.29 29.03
C SER A 29 -51.39 46.92 29.71
N GLU A 30 -52.47 46.17 29.48
CA GLU A 30 -52.38 44.72 29.69
C GLU A 30 -51.18 44.22 28.86
N ASN A 31 -50.15 43.83 29.62
CA ASN A 31 -49.04 43.01 29.17
C ASN A 31 -49.60 41.71 28.60
N GLU A 32 -50.12 41.73 27.37
CA GLU A 32 -49.98 40.55 26.53
C GLU A 32 -48.47 40.35 26.39
N LYS A 33 -47.95 39.36 27.15
CA LYS A 33 -46.66 38.76 26.82
C LYS A 33 -46.65 38.55 25.30
N PRO A 34 -45.57 38.89 24.58
CA PRO A 34 -45.54 38.69 23.14
C PRO A 34 -45.99 37.26 22.86
N ILE A 35 -47.02 37.11 22.03
CA ILE A 35 -47.42 35.80 21.52
C ILE A 35 -46.12 35.19 21.00
N THR A 36 -45.68 34.07 21.58
CA THR A 36 -44.50 33.37 21.08
C THR A 36 -44.84 32.91 19.68
N LEU A 37 -44.42 33.70 18.68
CA LEU A 37 -44.62 33.39 17.28
C LEU A 37 -43.94 32.04 16.98
N LYS A 38 -44.40 31.36 15.93
CA LYS A 38 -43.76 30.15 15.44
C LYS A 38 -42.82 30.51 14.29
N HIS A 39 -41.80 29.71 14.06
CA HIS A 39 -40.88 29.97 12.95
C HIS A 39 -41.61 29.87 11.60
N TRP A 40 -42.49 28.87 11.47
CA TRP A 40 -43.48 28.81 10.39
C TRP A 40 -44.55 29.88 10.50
N MET A 41 -45.01 30.36 9.35
CA MET A 41 -46.11 31.32 9.26
C MET A 41 -47.44 30.61 9.56
N THR A 42 -48.03 30.87 10.71
CA THR A 42 -49.32 30.25 11.09
C THR A 42 -50.48 30.75 10.21
N PRO A 43 -51.60 30.03 10.09
CA PRO A 43 -52.78 30.49 9.33
C PRO A 43 -53.32 31.83 9.86
N GLU A 44 -53.21 32.07 11.16
CA GLU A 44 -53.54 33.35 11.78
C GLU A 44 -52.56 34.45 11.35
N GLU A 45 -51.25 34.18 11.41
CA GLU A 45 -50.21 35.11 10.97
C GLU A 45 -50.35 35.43 9.47
N ALA A 46 -50.68 34.45 8.63
CA ALA A 46 -50.87 34.62 7.19
C ALA A 46 -51.96 35.63 6.81
N LYS A 47 -52.97 35.84 7.68
CA LYS A 47 -54.00 36.90 7.50
C LYS A 47 -53.39 38.30 7.52
N HIS A 48 -52.21 38.44 8.12
CA HIS A 48 -51.44 39.69 8.20
C HIS A 48 -50.39 39.84 7.09
N SER A 49 -50.39 38.96 6.08
CA SER A 49 -49.45 39.03 4.93
C SER A 49 -49.37 40.39 4.23
N HIS A 50 -50.44 41.19 4.27
CA HIS A 50 -50.45 42.58 3.79
C HIS A 50 -49.47 43.52 4.53
N LEU A 51 -48.89 43.08 5.66
CA LEU A 51 -47.84 43.80 6.38
C LEU A 51 -46.43 43.51 5.86
N ILE A 52 -46.25 42.46 5.03
CA ILE A 52 -44.95 42.13 4.43
C ILE A 52 -44.55 43.26 3.48
N GLY A 53 -43.35 43.81 3.67
CA GLY A 53 -42.84 44.96 2.88
C GLY A 53 -43.57 46.28 3.14
N LYS A 54 -44.46 46.34 4.14
CA LYS A 54 -45.12 47.59 4.49
C LYS A 54 -44.09 48.61 4.96
N ASP A 55 -44.16 49.81 4.40
CA ASP A 55 -43.25 50.93 4.66
C ASP A 55 -41.79 50.69 4.22
N PHE A 56 -41.51 49.58 3.53
CA PHE A 56 -40.20 49.30 2.93
C PHE A 56 -39.95 50.21 1.72
N ARG A 57 -38.72 50.70 1.58
CA ARG A 57 -38.33 51.59 0.49
C ARG A 57 -37.01 51.11 -0.10
N ALA A 58 -37.08 50.61 -1.32
CA ALA A 58 -35.89 50.23 -2.05
C ALA A 58 -34.98 51.44 -2.32
N THR A 59 -33.67 51.19 -2.34
CA THR A 59 -32.65 52.16 -2.73
C THR A 59 -32.07 51.77 -4.09
N ASP A 60 -31.15 52.58 -4.60
CA ASP A 60 -30.24 52.11 -5.65
C ASP A 60 -29.21 51.14 -5.02
N PRO A 61 -28.62 50.21 -5.81
CA PRO A 61 -27.55 49.34 -5.34
C PRO A 61 -26.28 50.12 -4.96
N PRO A 62 -25.41 49.55 -4.10
CA PRO A 62 -24.07 50.07 -3.89
C PRO A 62 -23.27 50.08 -5.20
N VAL A 63 -22.25 50.93 -5.30
CA VAL A 63 -21.42 51.01 -6.51
C VAL A 63 -20.30 49.97 -6.45
N GLY A 64 -20.27 49.06 -7.44
CA GLY A 64 -19.30 47.96 -7.50
C GLY A 64 -17.86 48.36 -7.86
N PRO A 65 -16.86 47.49 -7.58
CA PRO A 65 -17.00 46.11 -7.09
C PRO A 65 -17.53 46.01 -5.65
N ILE A 66 -18.30 44.96 -5.37
CA ILE A 66 -18.92 44.70 -4.07
C ILE A 66 -18.31 43.43 -3.49
N ILE A 67 -18.00 43.47 -2.19
CA ILE A 67 -17.58 42.29 -1.42
C ILE A 67 -18.70 41.97 -0.43
N ASN A 68 -19.36 40.82 -0.59
CA ASN A 68 -20.22 40.26 0.44
C ASN A 68 -19.43 39.29 1.31
N PHE A 69 -19.53 39.45 2.63
CA PHE A 69 -18.70 38.69 3.56
C PHE A 69 -19.35 37.35 3.93
N ALA A 70 -18.56 36.28 3.87
CA ALA A 70 -18.95 34.96 4.35
C ALA A 70 -19.06 34.89 5.87
N GLU A 71 -19.76 33.86 6.36
CA GLU A 71 -19.89 33.64 7.80
C GLU A 71 -18.56 33.23 8.46
N PHE A 72 -17.66 32.57 7.72
CA PHE A 72 -16.32 32.23 8.17
C PHE A 72 -15.29 33.38 8.01
N ASP A 73 -15.76 34.59 7.69
CA ASP A 73 -14.94 35.80 7.73
C ASP A 73 -14.91 36.39 9.15
N GLN A 74 -14.04 37.38 9.39
CA GLN A 74 -13.89 38.00 10.70
C GLN A 74 -15.14 38.77 11.14
N VAL A 75 -15.64 38.41 12.32
CA VAL A 75 -16.78 39.04 12.98
C VAL A 75 -16.37 39.71 14.28
N GLU A 76 -16.96 40.87 14.56
CA GLU A 76 -16.75 41.63 15.80
C GLU A 76 -17.70 41.15 16.90
N SER A 77 -18.95 40.84 16.54
CA SER A 77 -19.93 40.33 17.49
C SER A 77 -20.98 39.44 16.84
N VAL A 78 -21.70 38.67 17.64
CA VAL A 78 -22.93 37.97 17.21
C VAL A 78 -24.17 38.74 17.67
N LEU A 79 -25.13 38.92 16.77
CA LEU A 79 -26.41 39.56 17.04
C LEU A 79 -27.47 38.54 17.46
N ILE A 80 -28.00 38.73 18.65
CA ILE A 80 -29.06 37.92 19.26
C ILE A 80 -30.18 38.82 19.78
N ARG A 81 -31.32 38.23 20.14
CA ARG A 81 -32.50 38.98 20.58
C ARG A 81 -33.09 38.41 21.86
N TYR A 82 -33.47 39.30 22.77
CA TYR A 82 -34.26 38.99 23.98
C TYR A 82 -35.77 39.22 23.74
N GLN A 83 -36.69 38.35 24.17
CA GLN A 83 -36.51 37.10 24.91
C GLN A 83 -35.77 36.04 24.11
N PHE A 84 -34.85 35.34 24.77
CA PHE A 84 -33.90 34.44 24.12
C PHE A 84 -34.54 33.18 23.58
N GLY A 85 -34.23 32.87 22.32
CA GLY A 85 -34.40 31.54 21.74
C GLY A 85 -33.17 30.63 21.98
N ILE A 86 -32.16 31.07 22.73
CA ILE A 86 -30.92 30.31 22.97
C ILE A 86 -30.60 30.27 24.46
N SER A 87 -29.75 29.32 24.88
CA SER A 87 -29.39 29.15 26.29
C SER A 87 -28.37 30.19 26.75
N TYR A 88 -28.40 30.55 28.04
CA TYR A 88 -27.37 31.41 28.63
C TYR A 88 -25.98 30.80 28.58
N GLN A 89 -25.87 29.46 28.62
CA GLN A 89 -24.59 28.76 28.50
C GLN A 89 -23.95 29.01 27.13
N LEU A 90 -24.74 28.97 26.05
CA LEU A 90 -24.27 29.32 24.71
C LEU A 90 -23.86 30.80 24.63
N ILE A 91 -24.67 31.70 25.19
CA ILE A 91 -24.33 33.14 25.24
C ILE A 91 -23.02 33.37 25.99
N ALA A 92 -22.84 32.72 27.14
CA ALA A 92 -21.62 32.82 27.94
C ALA A 92 -20.41 32.31 27.17
N ALA A 93 -20.52 31.18 26.46
CA ALA A 93 -19.45 30.63 25.64
C ALA A 93 -19.05 31.58 24.50
N MET A 94 -20.01 32.10 23.73
CA MET A 94 -19.75 33.07 22.65
C MET A 94 -19.05 34.33 23.20
N SER A 95 -19.51 34.84 24.35
CA SER A 95 -18.95 36.06 24.97
C SER A 95 -17.49 35.95 25.42
N GLN A 96 -16.92 34.74 25.49
CA GLN A 96 -15.51 34.59 25.89
C GLN A 96 -14.53 35.00 24.78
N LYS A 97 -14.89 34.79 23.51
CA LYS A 97 -13.99 35.04 22.36
C LYS A 97 -14.55 35.99 21.31
N CYS A 98 -15.85 36.30 21.36
CA CYS A 98 -16.52 37.20 20.42
C CYS A 98 -17.44 38.16 21.17
N GLY A 99 -17.72 39.33 20.60
CA GLY A 99 -18.74 40.23 21.12
C GLY A 99 -20.13 39.59 21.05
N VAL A 100 -21.03 39.97 21.96
CA VAL A 100 -22.46 39.59 21.91
C VAL A 100 -23.31 40.87 21.92
N THR A 101 -23.93 41.16 20.78
CA THR A 101 -24.86 42.28 20.64
C THR A 101 -26.29 41.78 20.85
N THR A 102 -26.97 42.28 21.88
CA THR A 102 -28.33 41.83 22.24
C THR A 102 -29.39 42.88 21.95
N ILE A 103 -30.37 42.53 21.14
CA ILE A 103 -31.56 43.37 20.90
C ILE A 103 -32.52 43.23 22.08
N VAL A 104 -32.93 44.36 22.64
CA VAL A 104 -33.90 44.48 23.74
C VAL A 104 -34.94 45.55 23.39
N ALA A 105 -36.18 45.40 23.84
CA ALA A 105 -37.25 46.33 23.50
C ALA A 105 -37.17 47.67 24.25
N SER A 106 -36.43 47.73 25.37
CA SER A 106 -36.33 48.93 26.20
C SER A 106 -35.12 48.92 27.13
N SER A 107 -34.79 50.07 27.72
CA SER A 107 -33.76 50.17 28.77
C SER A 107 -34.09 49.34 30.02
N ALA A 108 -35.38 49.10 30.30
CA ALA A 108 -35.79 48.24 31.41
C ALA A 108 -35.41 46.77 31.14
N GLU A 109 -35.62 46.31 29.90
CA GLU A 109 -35.18 44.97 29.48
C GLU A 109 -33.66 44.86 29.43
N GLN A 110 -32.96 45.89 28.97
CA GLN A 110 -31.50 45.93 29.02
C GLN A 110 -30.96 45.70 30.43
N ASN A 111 -31.49 46.42 31.42
CA ASN A 111 -31.10 46.27 32.82
C ASN A 111 -31.42 44.86 33.34
N TYR A 112 -32.57 44.30 32.96
CA TYR A 112 -32.93 42.95 33.33
C TYR A 112 -31.95 41.92 32.75
N VAL A 113 -31.69 41.98 31.44
CA VAL A 113 -30.77 41.07 30.74
C VAL A 113 -29.34 41.20 31.27
N THR A 114 -28.87 42.41 31.54
CA THR A 114 -27.54 42.65 32.13
C THR A 114 -27.40 41.92 33.47
N ASN A 115 -28.41 42.00 34.34
CA ASN A 115 -28.41 41.26 35.60
C ASN A 115 -28.44 39.73 35.38
N GLN A 116 -29.18 39.23 34.38
CA GLN A 116 -29.18 37.81 34.05
C GLN A 116 -27.81 37.36 33.54
N TYR A 117 -27.20 38.12 32.64
CA TYR A 117 -25.86 37.85 32.10
C TYR A 117 -24.81 37.78 33.21
N GLN A 118 -24.82 38.73 34.13
CA GLN A 118 -23.94 38.71 35.30
C GLN A 118 -24.11 37.43 36.14
N ASN A 119 -25.35 37.03 36.39
CA ASN A 119 -25.66 35.84 37.19
C ASN A 119 -25.32 34.52 36.49
N GLN A 120 -25.26 34.52 35.15
CA GLN A 120 -25.04 33.33 34.32
C GLN A 120 -23.59 33.22 33.82
N GLY A 121 -22.69 34.10 34.27
CA GLY A 121 -21.27 34.06 33.90
C GLY A 121 -20.97 34.53 32.47
N VAL A 122 -21.86 35.31 31.86
CA VAL A 122 -21.61 35.96 30.56
C VAL A 122 -20.59 37.08 30.75
N ASN A 123 -19.61 37.17 29.85
CA ASN A 123 -18.61 38.23 29.90
C ASN A 123 -19.21 39.57 29.45
N LEU A 124 -19.61 40.39 30.43
CA LEU A 124 -20.24 41.69 30.18
C LEU A 124 -19.35 42.69 29.46
N GLU A 125 -18.02 42.56 29.52
CA GLU A 125 -17.10 43.45 28.78
C GLU A 125 -17.24 43.28 27.26
N ASN A 126 -17.68 42.08 26.83
CA ASN A 126 -17.93 41.75 25.44
C ASN A 126 -19.43 41.85 25.08
N CYS A 127 -20.29 42.42 25.93
CA CYS A 127 -21.72 42.55 25.65
C CYS A 127 -22.13 43.99 25.29
N THR A 128 -22.88 44.14 24.21
CA THR A 128 -23.50 45.41 23.81
C THR A 128 -25.01 45.21 23.62
N PHE A 129 -25.75 46.32 23.60
CA PHE A 129 -27.22 46.29 23.48
C PHE A 129 -27.72 47.23 22.40
N ILE A 130 -28.70 46.78 21.63
CA ILE A 130 -29.47 47.59 20.70
C ILE A 130 -30.91 47.68 21.23
N ILE A 131 -31.37 48.89 21.52
CA ILE A 131 -32.77 49.09 21.95
C ILE A 131 -33.65 49.27 20.72
N ALA A 132 -34.46 48.25 20.42
CA ALA A 132 -35.40 48.27 19.31
C ALA A 132 -36.57 47.28 19.53
N PRO A 133 -37.79 47.63 19.10
CA PRO A 133 -38.90 46.68 19.11
C PRO A 133 -38.62 45.56 18.10
N THR A 134 -39.01 44.33 18.45
CA THR A 134 -38.86 43.12 17.63
C THR A 134 -40.06 42.21 17.83
N ASN A 135 -40.46 41.50 16.78
CA ASN A 135 -41.51 40.49 16.85
C ASN A 135 -40.94 39.13 17.29
N SER A 136 -39.72 38.77 16.88
CA SER A 136 -39.17 37.42 17.09
C SER A 136 -37.67 37.37 17.35
N TYR A 137 -37.18 36.18 17.73
CA TYR A 137 -35.76 35.93 18.03
C TYR A 137 -34.95 35.36 16.86
N TRP A 138 -35.55 35.18 15.68
CA TRP A 138 -34.84 34.63 14.51
C TRP A 138 -33.99 35.69 13.82
N THR A 139 -32.98 36.21 14.53
CA THR A 139 -32.10 37.28 14.04
C THR A 139 -31.37 36.90 12.76
N ARG A 140 -31.22 35.62 12.44
CA ARG A 140 -30.74 35.15 11.14
C ARG A 140 -31.64 35.59 10.00
N ASP A 141 -32.94 35.41 10.16
CA ASP A 141 -33.88 35.52 9.06
C ASP A 141 -34.12 36.96 8.62
N TYR A 142 -34.10 37.90 9.56
CA TYR A 142 -34.34 39.32 9.32
C TYR A 142 -33.09 40.19 9.53
N GLY A 143 -31.97 39.60 9.93
CA GLY A 143 -30.78 40.32 10.33
C GLY A 143 -30.01 40.96 9.17
N PRO A 144 -29.04 41.83 9.48
CA PRO A 144 -28.26 42.57 8.49
C PRO A 144 -27.33 41.67 7.68
N TRP A 145 -27.28 41.84 6.35
CA TRP A 145 -26.26 41.23 5.49
C TRP A 145 -25.20 42.26 5.14
N PHE A 146 -23.94 41.97 5.47
CA PHE A 146 -22.86 42.95 5.38
C PHE A 146 -22.13 42.89 4.03
N ILE A 147 -21.82 44.07 3.50
CA ILE A 147 -21.03 44.26 2.28
C ILE A 147 -19.98 45.36 2.47
N ALA A 148 -18.98 45.39 1.59
CA ALA A 148 -18.18 46.57 1.30
C ALA A 148 -18.32 46.96 -0.18
N ASP A 149 -18.39 48.26 -0.45
CA ASP A 149 -18.47 48.80 -1.82
C ASP A 149 -17.10 49.15 -2.42
N LYS A 150 -17.08 49.70 -3.63
CA LYS A 150 -15.84 50.08 -4.34
C LYS A 150 -14.98 51.11 -3.62
N ASP A 151 -15.60 51.93 -2.78
CA ASP A 151 -14.94 53.00 -2.02
C ASP A 151 -14.55 52.49 -0.62
N ASP A 152 -14.58 51.16 -0.45
CA ASP A 152 -14.27 50.42 0.76
C ASP A 152 -15.17 50.82 1.93
N GLN A 153 -16.37 51.31 1.66
CA GLN A 153 -17.34 51.67 2.69
C GLN A 153 -18.15 50.44 3.08
N MET A 154 -18.19 50.17 4.39
CA MET A 154 -19.04 49.14 4.96
C MET A 154 -20.52 49.52 4.79
N GLY A 155 -21.34 48.52 4.48
CA GLY A 155 -22.78 48.69 4.34
C GLY A 155 -23.56 47.45 4.75
N ILE A 156 -24.86 47.65 4.94
CA ILE A 156 -25.83 46.58 5.12
C ILE A 156 -26.77 46.59 3.92
N VAL A 157 -27.02 45.41 3.35
CA VAL A 157 -28.15 45.22 2.44
C VAL A 157 -29.33 44.65 3.23
N ASP A 158 -30.41 45.40 3.24
CA ASP A 158 -31.71 45.07 3.82
C ASP A 158 -32.65 44.55 2.74
N PHE A 159 -33.50 43.59 3.08
CA PHE A 159 -34.45 42.95 2.18
C PHE A 159 -35.83 42.91 2.83
N ILE A 160 -36.86 42.65 2.02
CA ILE A 160 -38.21 42.49 2.55
C ILE A 160 -38.28 41.13 3.26
N TYR A 161 -38.29 41.13 4.59
CA TYR A 161 -38.46 39.92 5.38
C TYR A 161 -39.79 39.24 5.02
N ASN A 162 -39.71 37.98 4.61
CA ASN A 162 -40.83 37.18 4.12
C ASN A 162 -41.86 36.73 5.19
N ARG A 163 -41.94 37.44 6.33
CA ARG A 163 -42.95 37.24 7.37
C ARG A 163 -43.65 38.55 7.67
N PRO A 164 -44.94 38.54 8.07
CA PRO A 164 -45.68 39.74 8.44
C PRO A 164 -45.27 40.26 9.83
N ARG A 165 -43.97 40.47 10.01
CA ARG A 165 -43.27 40.85 11.24
C ARG A 165 -42.55 42.18 10.99
N PRO A 166 -43.31 43.29 10.93
CA PRO A 166 -42.77 44.58 10.50
C PRO A 166 -41.72 45.15 11.47
N GLN A 167 -41.68 44.73 12.74
CA GLN A 167 -40.64 45.20 13.67
C GLN A 167 -39.31 44.50 13.42
N ASP A 168 -39.36 43.21 13.09
CA ASP A 168 -38.17 42.43 12.70
C ASP A 168 -37.56 42.99 11.40
N ASN A 169 -38.41 43.34 10.42
CA ASN A 169 -38.01 43.93 9.14
C ASN A 169 -37.31 45.30 9.27
N MET A 170 -37.37 45.96 10.43
CA MET A 170 -36.72 47.26 10.66
C MET A 170 -35.35 47.12 11.34
N ILE A 171 -34.94 45.91 11.71
CA ILE A 171 -33.71 45.68 12.47
C ILE A 171 -32.45 45.96 11.65
N PRO A 172 -32.32 45.56 10.37
CA PRO A 172 -31.13 45.90 9.58
C PRO A 172 -30.89 47.42 9.52
N ALA A 173 -31.95 48.20 9.28
CA ALA A 173 -31.88 49.67 9.31
C ALA A 173 -31.44 50.20 10.69
N LYS A 174 -31.93 49.60 11.79
CA LYS A 174 -31.52 49.99 13.14
C LYS A 174 -30.06 49.65 13.42
N VAL A 175 -29.59 48.49 12.98
CA VAL A 175 -28.19 48.08 13.13
C VAL A 175 -27.29 49.03 12.33
N ALA A 176 -27.65 49.37 11.09
CA ALA A 176 -26.92 50.34 10.28
C ALA A 176 -26.82 51.72 10.97
N GLU A 177 -27.92 52.21 11.56
CA GLU A 177 -27.94 53.46 12.34
C GLU A 177 -26.98 53.40 13.55
N VAL A 178 -26.99 52.30 14.31
CA VAL A 178 -26.14 52.12 15.50
C VAL A 178 -24.66 52.01 15.13
N LEU A 179 -24.35 51.30 14.05
CA LEU A 179 -22.99 51.13 13.55
C LEU A 179 -22.47 52.35 12.78
N GLY A 180 -23.37 53.22 12.31
CA GLY A 180 -23.02 54.41 11.53
C GLY A 180 -22.55 54.08 10.11
N ILE A 181 -23.13 53.05 9.49
CA ILE A 181 -22.76 52.55 8.15
C ILE A 181 -23.91 52.70 7.15
N ASN A 182 -23.61 52.52 5.86
CA ASN A 182 -24.60 52.67 4.80
C ASN A 182 -25.66 51.57 4.85
N LEU A 183 -26.88 51.90 4.41
CA LEU A 183 -27.99 50.96 4.24
C LEU A 183 -28.45 50.98 2.78
N PHE A 184 -28.46 49.81 2.16
CA PHE A 184 -29.02 49.58 0.83
C PHE A 184 -30.22 48.66 0.99
N ALA A 185 -31.33 48.93 0.31
CA ALA A 185 -32.57 48.18 0.48
C ALA A 185 -33.02 47.58 -0.85
N ILE A 186 -33.14 46.25 -0.91
CA ILE A 186 -33.59 45.52 -2.11
C ILE A 186 -35.10 45.31 -2.10
N ASP A 187 -35.76 45.57 -3.24
CA ASP A 187 -37.18 45.24 -3.45
C ASP A 187 -37.39 43.75 -3.73
N LEU A 188 -36.93 42.90 -2.82
CA LEU A 188 -36.98 41.44 -2.94
C LEU A 188 -37.39 40.83 -1.60
N LYS A 189 -38.36 39.90 -1.63
CA LYS A 189 -38.70 39.09 -0.45
C LYS A 189 -37.61 38.05 -0.20
N HIS A 190 -37.09 38.00 1.01
CA HIS A 190 -36.09 37.02 1.41
C HIS A 190 -36.13 36.70 2.92
N CYS A 191 -35.31 35.74 3.31
CA CYS A 191 -34.91 35.43 4.68
C CYS A 191 -33.44 35.02 4.73
N GLY A 192 -32.70 35.41 5.77
CA GLY A 192 -31.28 35.06 5.92
C GLY A 192 -30.99 33.59 6.18
N GLY A 193 -31.92 32.79 6.72
CA GLY A 193 -31.73 31.35 6.83
C GLY A 193 -31.70 30.65 5.46
N ASN A 194 -32.27 31.28 4.42
CA ASN A 194 -32.23 30.78 3.06
C ASN A 194 -31.15 31.43 2.18
N TYR A 195 -30.09 32.00 2.76
CA TYR A 195 -28.99 32.59 2.02
C TYR A 195 -27.64 32.26 2.66
N MET A 196 -26.66 31.90 1.84
CA MET A 196 -25.26 31.78 2.24
C MET A 196 -24.32 32.17 1.10
N THR A 197 -23.17 32.74 1.43
CA THR A 197 -22.11 33.05 0.47
C THR A 197 -20.79 32.40 0.86
N ASP A 198 -19.96 32.13 -0.13
CA ASP A 198 -18.57 31.71 0.02
C ASP A 198 -17.60 32.89 0.24
N GLY A 199 -18.11 34.12 0.15
CA GLY A 199 -17.35 35.36 0.35
C GLY A 199 -16.48 35.79 -0.83
N MET A 200 -16.53 35.07 -1.95
CA MET A 200 -15.71 35.30 -3.13
C MET A 200 -16.53 35.44 -4.42
N GLY A 201 -17.85 35.61 -4.31
CA GLY A 201 -18.76 35.88 -5.43
C GLY A 201 -19.67 34.70 -5.78
N ILE A 202 -19.64 33.61 -5.01
CA ILE A 202 -20.60 32.51 -5.10
C ILE A 202 -21.55 32.56 -3.90
N SER A 203 -22.84 32.30 -4.15
CA SER A 203 -23.81 32.12 -3.08
C SER A 203 -24.84 31.05 -3.43
N ALA A 204 -25.59 30.60 -2.43
CA ALA A 204 -26.61 29.58 -2.59
C ALA A 204 -27.85 29.88 -1.74
N SER A 205 -29.00 29.51 -2.30
CA SER A 205 -30.32 29.58 -1.69
C SER A 205 -31.19 28.43 -2.20
N THR A 206 -32.30 28.14 -1.52
CA THR A 206 -33.32 27.25 -2.08
C THR A 206 -34.18 27.99 -3.11
N ASN A 207 -34.94 27.25 -3.91
CA ASN A 207 -35.96 27.77 -4.83
C ASN A 207 -37.10 28.56 -4.16
N LEU A 208 -37.14 28.68 -2.83
CA LEU A 208 -38.03 29.59 -2.11
C LEU A 208 -37.88 31.03 -2.61
N VAL A 209 -36.65 31.48 -2.92
CA VAL A 209 -36.43 32.84 -3.45
C VAL A 209 -37.19 33.08 -4.75
N TRP A 210 -37.28 32.08 -5.63
CA TRP A 210 -38.08 32.16 -6.86
C TRP A 210 -39.58 32.09 -6.56
N ASN A 211 -39.99 31.18 -5.68
CA ASN A 211 -41.39 30.96 -5.34
C ASN A 211 -42.05 32.19 -4.69
N GLU A 212 -41.31 32.93 -3.86
CA GLU A 212 -41.81 34.12 -3.18
C GLU A 212 -41.75 35.39 -4.05
N ASN A 213 -40.99 35.38 -5.14
CA ASN A 213 -40.71 36.54 -5.99
C ASN A 213 -41.09 36.33 -7.47
N GLN A 214 -42.23 35.70 -7.73
CA GLN A 214 -42.72 35.36 -9.09
C GLN A 214 -42.88 36.56 -10.05
N SER A 215 -42.86 37.79 -9.54
CA SER A 215 -42.84 39.01 -10.36
C SER A 215 -41.50 39.29 -11.03
N PHE A 216 -40.42 38.65 -10.57
CA PHE A 216 -39.08 38.73 -11.15
C PHE A 216 -38.77 37.44 -11.93
N SER A 217 -38.08 37.57 -13.06
CA SER A 217 -37.46 36.42 -13.71
C SER A 217 -36.25 35.94 -12.89
N HIS A 218 -35.82 34.69 -13.08
CA HIS A 218 -34.64 34.17 -12.39
C HIS A 218 -33.40 35.02 -12.71
N THR A 219 -33.21 35.41 -13.98
CA THR A 219 -32.11 36.30 -14.39
C THR A 219 -32.17 37.69 -13.75
N GLN A 220 -33.37 38.23 -13.47
CA GLN A 220 -33.49 39.49 -12.74
C GLN A 220 -33.07 39.33 -11.29
N ILE A 221 -33.40 38.19 -10.66
CA ILE A 221 -32.93 37.87 -9.32
C ILE A 221 -31.41 37.72 -9.32
N ASP A 222 -30.84 36.98 -10.27
CA ASP A 222 -29.38 36.84 -10.42
C ASP A 222 -28.70 38.22 -10.56
N GLN A 223 -29.27 39.13 -11.35
CA GLN A 223 -28.77 40.49 -11.50
C GLN A 223 -28.86 41.31 -10.21
N ILE A 224 -29.94 41.17 -9.43
CA ILE A 224 -30.06 41.82 -8.11
C ILE A 224 -28.94 41.33 -7.19
N PHE A 225 -28.66 40.04 -7.17
CA PHE A 225 -27.59 39.48 -6.33
C PHE A 225 -26.19 39.93 -6.80
N LEU A 226 -25.98 40.08 -8.10
CA LEU A 226 -24.76 40.69 -8.63
C LEU A 226 -24.63 42.16 -8.21
N ASP A 227 -25.68 42.97 -8.39
CA ASP A 227 -25.64 44.42 -8.16
C ASP A 227 -25.49 44.79 -6.68
N TYR A 228 -26.14 44.04 -5.77
CA TYR A 228 -26.15 44.36 -4.34
C TYR A 228 -25.09 43.63 -3.52
N PHE A 229 -24.66 42.44 -3.97
CA PHE A 229 -23.79 41.57 -3.19
C PHE A 229 -22.50 41.16 -3.93
N GLY A 230 -22.36 41.50 -5.21
CA GLY A 230 -21.20 41.09 -6.00
C GLY A 230 -21.19 39.60 -6.36
N ILE A 231 -22.34 38.94 -6.30
CA ILE A 231 -22.46 37.51 -6.59
C ILE A 231 -22.50 37.28 -8.10
N HIS A 232 -21.45 36.67 -8.65
CA HIS A 232 -21.38 36.27 -10.06
C HIS A 232 -21.97 34.89 -10.33
N THR A 233 -22.09 34.04 -9.30
CA THR A 233 -22.70 32.71 -9.43
C THR A 233 -23.66 32.48 -8.28
N TYR A 234 -24.95 32.39 -8.61
CA TYR A 234 -26.01 32.17 -7.63
C TYR A 234 -26.66 30.80 -7.80
N HIS A 235 -26.34 29.87 -6.90
CA HIS A 235 -26.91 28.53 -6.89
C HIS A 235 -28.29 28.54 -6.22
N VAL A 236 -29.34 28.59 -7.02
CA VAL A 236 -30.72 28.39 -6.52
C VAL A 236 -31.17 26.96 -6.82
N VAL A 237 -31.26 26.14 -5.78
CA VAL A 237 -31.54 24.70 -5.88
C VAL A 237 -32.86 24.30 -5.21
N PRO A 238 -33.52 23.19 -5.61
CA PRO A 238 -34.68 22.70 -4.88
C PRO A 238 -34.33 22.35 -3.42
N ASP A 239 -35.21 22.71 -2.48
CA ASP A 239 -35.05 22.27 -1.08
C ASP A 239 -35.18 20.73 -0.98
N PRO A 240 -34.19 20.01 -0.42
CA PRO A 240 -34.21 18.56 -0.31
C PRO A 240 -34.91 18.05 0.96
N ASN A 241 -35.25 18.91 1.92
CA ASN A 241 -35.81 18.52 3.22
C ASN A 241 -37.34 18.31 3.16
N ASN A 242 -38.04 18.90 2.19
CA ASN A 242 -39.51 18.81 2.06
C ASN A 242 -40.22 19.20 3.38
N THR A 243 -39.86 20.38 3.91
CA THR A 243 -40.46 20.94 5.12
C THR A 243 -41.16 22.26 4.79
N TYR A 244 -41.78 22.91 5.77
CA TYR A 244 -42.49 24.17 5.50
C TYR A 244 -41.54 25.36 5.27
N ILE A 245 -40.28 25.25 5.71
CA ILE A 245 -39.39 26.40 5.86
C ILE A 245 -38.57 26.68 4.61
N ASP A 246 -38.19 25.64 3.88
CA ASP A 246 -37.35 25.69 2.66
C ASP A 246 -36.11 26.60 2.82
N HIS A 247 -35.38 26.47 3.93
CA HIS A 247 -34.15 27.22 4.19
C HIS A 247 -32.92 26.34 3.94
N ILE A 248 -31.94 26.89 3.21
CA ILE A 248 -30.65 26.22 2.97
C ILE A 248 -29.93 25.83 4.28
N ASP A 249 -30.00 26.64 5.33
CA ASP A 249 -29.33 26.37 6.60
C ASP A 249 -29.84 25.13 7.37
N CYS A 250 -30.96 24.56 6.94
CA CYS A 250 -31.53 23.34 7.51
C CYS A 250 -30.95 22.05 6.89
N TRP A 251 -30.13 22.16 5.83
CA TRP A 251 -29.52 21.01 5.17
C TRP A 251 -28.12 21.26 4.59
N GLY A 252 -27.71 22.51 4.39
CA GLY A 252 -26.45 22.90 3.77
C GLY A 252 -25.74 24.03 4.50
N LYS A 253 -24.40 24.08 4.41
CA LYS A 253 -23.59 25.19 4.96
C LYS A 253 -22.24 25.32 4.28
N TYR A 254 -21.90 26.50 3.75
CA TYR A 254 -20.50 26.78 3.36
C TYR A 254 -19.61 26.87 4.61
N LEU A 255 -18.52 26.10 4.61
CA LEU A 255 -17.54 26.05 5.71
C LEU A 255 -16.24 26.79 5.36
N ALA A 256 -15.94 26.88 4.07
CA ALA A 256 -14.83 27.62 3.46
C ALA A 256 -15.18 27.93 1.99
N PRO A 257 -14.39 28.73 1.26
CA PRO A 257 -14.67 29.04 -0.14
C PRO A 257 -14.78 27.81 -1.07
N ASP A 258 -14.15 26.70 -0.69
CA ASP A 258 -14.14 25.44 -1.43
C ASP A 258 -14.81 24.26 -0.68
N LYS A 259 -15.36 24.48 0.52
CA LYS A 259 -15.98 23.43 1.35
C LYS A 259 -17.45 23.75 1.63
N ILE A 260 -18.35 22.82 1.31
CA ILE A 260 -19.77 22.89 1.64
C ILE A 260 -20.23 21.63 2.38
N LEU A 261 -20.84 21.82 3.53
CA LEU A 261 -21.46 20.75 4.29
C LEU A 261 -22.88 20.52 3.81
N ILE A 262 -23.24 19.26 3.56
CA ILE A 262 -24.57 18.81 3.17
C ILE A 262 -24.99 17.66 4.10
N ARG A 263 -26.22 17.75 4.59
CA ARG A 263 -26.88 16.73 5.40
C ARG A 263 -26.82 15.34 4.73
N ALA A 264 -26.77 14.27 5.51
CA ALA A 264 -26.88 12.88 5.07
C ALA A 264 -27.87 12.11 5.95
N VAL A 265 -28.62 11.20 5.33
CA VAL A 265 -29.64 10.37 5.99
C VAL A 265 -29.53 8.92 5.52
N PRO A 266 -30.05 7.93 6.27
CA PRO A 266 -30.06 6.53 5.82
C PRO A 266 -30.88 6.36 4.53
N PRO A 267 -30.58 5.34 3.69
CA PRO A 267 -31.34 5.02 2.49
C PRO A 267 -32.85 4.81 2.71
N SER A 268 -33.26 4.44 3.94
CA SER A 268 -34.65 4.26 4.34
C SER A 268 -35.39 5.58 4.61
N HIS A 269 -34.69 6.71 4.73
CA HIS A 269 -35.29 8.01 4.98
C HIS A 269 -35.96 8.56 3.71
N GLN A 270 -37.17 9.10 3.82
CA GLN A 270 -37.96 9.53 2.66
C GLN A 270 -37.25 10.57 1.78
N GLN A 271 -36.42 11.44 2.37
CA GLN A 271 -35.66 12.48 1.65
C GLN A 271 -34.30 12.02 1.12
N TYR A 272 -33.90 10.74 1.28
CA TYR A 272 -32.57 10.24 0.89
C TYR A 272 -32.17 10.64 -0.53
N ASN A 273 -33.00 10.30 -1.52
CA ASN A 273 -32.70 10.58 -2.93
C ASN A 273 -32.53 12.07 -3.23
N ALA A 274 -33.33 12.94 -2.61
CA ALA A 274 -33.25 14.38 -2.83
C ALA A 274 -31.97 14.97 -2.22
N ILE A 275 -31.61 14.51 -1.02
CA ILE A 275 -30.40 14.92 -0.31
C ILE A 275 -29.14 14.47 -1.07
N GLU A 276 -29.10 13.21 -1.54
CA GLU A 276 -27.97 12.71 -2.33
C GLU A 276 -27.85 13.44 -3.69
N ALA A 277 -28.98 13.77 -4.34
CA ALA A 277 -28.97 14.56 -5.57
C ALA A 277 -28.41 15.97 -5.34
N THR A 278 -28.75 16.61 -4.22
CA THR A 278 -28.19 17.92 -3.85
C THR A 278 -26.69 17.84 -3.54
N ALA A 279 -26.25 16.80 -2.83
CA ALA A 279 -24.83 16.57 -2.59
C ALA A 279 -24.04 16.37 -3.90
N ALA A 280 -24.57 15.56 -4.81
CA ALA A 280 -23.98 15.34 -6.13
C ALA A 280 -23.96 16.61 -6.99
N TYR A 281 -25.01 17.45 -6.90
CA TYR A 281 -25.04 18.74 -7.59
C TYR A 281 -23.88 19.64 -7.16
N PHE A 282 -23.70 19.85 -5.84
CA PHE A 282 -22.64 20.70 -5.33
C PHE A 282 -21.25 20.12 -5.62
N ALA A 283 -21.06 18.80 -5.52
CA ALA A 283 -19.79 18.15 -5.86
C ALA A 283 -19.36 18.37 -7.32
N ALA A 284 -20.32 18.62 -8.22
CA ALA A 284 -20.07 18.92 -9.62
C ALA A 284 -19.82 20.40 -9.91
N GLN A 285 -19.97 21.31 -8.93
CA GLN A 285 -19.72 22.74 -9.12
C GLN A 285 -18.26 23.09 -8.84
N THR A 286 -17.76 24.09 -9.56
CA THR A 286 -16.43 24.68 -9.31
C THR A 286 -16.52 25.70 -8.17
N SER A 287 -15.61 25.60 -7.21
CA SER A 287 -15.43 26.56 -6.11
C SER A 287 -14.77 27.86 -6.57
N SER A 288 -14.73 28.87 -5.69
CA SER A 288 -13.99 30.10 -5.95
C SER A 288 -12.47 29.92 -6.03
N TYR A 289 -11.93 28.78 -5.59
CA TYR A 289 -10.51 28.44 -5.78
C TYR A 289 -10.23 27.73 -7.12
N GLY A 290 -11.25 27.52 -7.96
CA GLY A 290 -11.10 26.89 -9.28
C GLY A 290 -11.07 25.36 -9.26
N THR A 291 -11.16 24.73 -8.08
CA THR A 291 -11.30 23.28 -7.90
C THR A 291 -12.77 22.88 -7.68
N PRO A 292 -13.17 21.61 -7.89
CA PRO A 292 -14.50 21.14 -7.49
C PRO A 292 -14.79 21.40 -6.01
N LEU A 293 -16.04 21.75 -5.65
CA LEU A 293 -16.43 21.93 -4.25
C LEU A 293 -16.29 20.61 -3.47
N GLN A 294 -15.65 20.71 -2.30
CA GLN A 294 -15.54 19.62 -1.34
C GLN A 294 -16.87 19.50 -0.59
N VAL A 295 -17.61 18.42 -0.84
CA VAL A 295 -18.90 18.18 -0.18
C VAL A 295 -18.71 17.34 1.09
N ILE A 296 -18.81 18.00 2.23
CA ILE A 296 -18.71 17.39 3.56
C ILE A 296 -20.08 16.83 3.96
N ARG A 297 -20.14 15.58 4.41
CA ARG A 297 -21.42 14.92 4.76
C ARG A 297 -21.60 14.80 6.26
N VAL A 298 -22.76 15.23 6.79
CA VAL A 298 -23.10 15.08 8.21
C VAL A 298 -24.33 14.20 8.42
N ASN A 299 -24.17 13.12 9.18
CA ASN A 299 -25.25 12.16 9.44
C ASN A 299 -26.31 12.72 10.37
N THR A 300 -27.57 12.64 9.94
CA THR A 300 -28.75 13.21 10.63
C THR A 300 -29.98 12.30 10.48
N PRO A 301 -29.85 11.01 10.86
CA PRO A 301 -30.88 10.00 10.60
C PRO A 301 -32.25 10.33 11.18
N ASN A 302 -32.28 11.13 12.26
CA ASN A 302 -33.50 11.55 12.95
C ASN A 302 -33.78 13.05 12.76
N ASN A 303 -33.32 13.66 11.67
CA ASN A 303 -33.50 15.09 11.39
C ASN A 303 -32.84 16.02 12.42
N GLN A 304 -31.71 15.62 13.00
CA GLN A 304 -30.93 16.52 13.84
C GLN A 304 -30.43 17.74 13.03
N PRO A 305 -30.47 18.96 13.59
CA PRO A 305 -30.18 20.18 12.83
C PRO A 305 -28.68 20.52 12.77
N TYR A 306 -27.79 19.54 12.58
CA TYR A 306 -26.34 19.77 12.70
C TYR A 306 -25.78 20.80 11.70
N SER A 307 -26.37 20.92 10.51
CA SER A 307 -26.00 21.95 9.52
C SER A 307 -26.34 23.37 9.99
N ASN A 308 -27.28 23.51 10.93
CA ASN A 308 -27.75 24.78 11.48
C ASN A 308 -26.81 25.30 12.58
N SER A 309 -25.51 25.17 12.34
CA SER A 309 -24.40 25.63 13.17
C SER A 309 -24.03 27.08 12.85
N LEU A 310 -23.29 27.70 13.76
CA LEU A 310 -22.77 29.06 13.64
C LEU A 310 -21.25 29.04 13.66
N ILE A 311 -20.63 29.68 12.68
CA ILE A 311 -19.18 29.95 12.67
C ILE A 311 -18.96 31.36 13.23
N LEU A 312 -18.10 31.50 14.24
CA LEU A 312 -17.69 32.78 14.82
C LEU A 312 -16.17 32.78 14.99
N ASN A 313 -15.47 33.49 14.11
CA ASN A 313 -14.01 33.55 14.12
C ASN A 313 -13.41 32.12 14.19
N ASP A 314 -12.62 31.80 15.22
CA ASP A 314 -11.97 30.48 15.39
C ASP A 314 -12.88 29.42 16.05
N GLN A 315 -14.18 29.69 16.22
CA GLN A 315 -15.13 28.79 16.89
C GLN A 315 -16.28 28.36 16.00
N VAL A 316 -16.74 27.12 16.17
CA VAL A 316 -17.94 26.58 15.50
C VAL A 316 -18.91 26.04 16.55
N PHE A 317 -20.11 26.60 16.61
CA PHE A 317 -21.15 26.20 17.55
C PHE A 317 -22.17 25.31 16.86
N VAL A 318 -22.22 24.03 17.25
CA VAL A 318 -23.09 23.01 16.64
C VAL A 318 -24.30 22.73 17.54
N PRO A 319 -25.55 22.82 17.04
CA PRO A 319 -26.71 22.42 17.83
C PRO A 319 -26.75 20.89 17.97
N ILE A 320 -26.70 20.39 19.20
CA ILE A 320 -26.74 18.95 19.50
C ILE A 320 -28.05 18.56 20.20
N MET A 321 -28.45 17.29 20.07
CA MET A 321 -29.79 16.80 20.46
C MET A 321 -29.76 15.83 21.65
N ASN A 322 -28.61 15.65 22.31
CA ASN A 322 -28.33 14.56 23.25
C ASN A 322 -28.58 13.19 22.61
N SER A 323 -28.12 13.02 21.36
CA SER A 323 -28.28 11.79 20.59
C SER A 323 -26.94 11.07 20.40
N SER A 324 -26.98 9.78 20.04
CA SER A 324 -25.79 8.99 19.72
C SER A 324 -25.00 9.51 18.51
N TYR A 325 -25.61 10.39 17.70
CA TYR A 325 -24.99 10.97 16.50
C TYR A 325 -24.26 12.29 16.76
N ASP A 326 -24.42 12.89 17.94
CA ASP A 326 -23.89 14.21 18.25
C ASP A 326 -22.35 14.24 18.17
N ALA A 327 -21.70 13.20 18.70
CA ALA A 327 -20.23 13.10 18.70
C ALA A 327 -19.66 12.98 17.29
N GLN A 328 -20.31 12.19 16.42
CA GLN A 328 -19.90 12.06 15.03
C GLN A 328 -20.08 13.38 14.27
N ALA A 329 -21.18 14.10 14.50
CA ALA A 329 -21.41 15.39 13.87
C ALA A 329 -20.34 16.42 14.27
N ILE A 330 -19.94 16.48 15.54
CA ILE A 330 -18.83 17.33 16.00
C ILE A 330 -17.53 16.93 15.32
N ALA A 331 -17.22 15.63 15.23
CA ALA A 331 -16.02 15.14 14.55
C ALA A 331 -15.98 15.54 13.07
N THR A 332 -17.12 15.46 12.36
CA THR A 332 -17.23 15.93 10.96
C THR A 332 -16.83 17.40 10.81
N TYR A 333 -17.27 18.27 11.73
CA TYR A 333 -16.86 19.68 11.71
C TYR A 333 -15.38 19.86 12.04
N GLN A 334 -14.84 19.08 12.98
CA GLN A 334 -13.42 19.15 13.36
C GLN A 334 -12.50 18.74 12.22
N GLU A 335 -12.89 17.72 11.46
CA GLU A 335 -12.16 17.26 10.27
C GLU A 335 -12.27 18.26 9.12
N ALA A 336 -13.47 18.80 8.87
CA ALA A 336 -13.70 19.75 7.78
C ALA A 336 -13.08 21.14 8.04
N MET A 337 -12.94 21.53 9.30
CA MET A 337 -12.44 22.83 9.74
C MET A 337 -11.27 22.68 10.74
N PRO A 338 -10.10 22.17 10.30
CA PRO A 338 -8.97 21.94 11.19
C PRO A 338 -8.54 23.22 11.93
N GLY A 339 -8.25 23.08 13.23
CA GLY A 339 -7.82 24.18 14.09
C GLY A 339 -8.95 25.04 14.67
N TYR A 340 -10.18 24.94 14.17
CA TYR A 340 -11.34 25.58 14.80
C TYR A 340 -11.73 24.85 16.09
N GLU A 341 -12.19 25.61 17.08
CA GLU A 341 -12.79 25.08 18.29
C GLU A 341 -14.27 24.75 18.06
N VAL A 342 -14.57 23.46 17.87
CA VAL A 342 -15.94 22.98 17.62
C VAL A 342 -16.63 22.62 18.94
N LEU A 343 -17.74 23.28 19.25
CA LEU A 343 -18.46 23.18 20.51
C LEU A 343 -19.94 22.81 20.29
N GLY A 344 -20.41 21.75 20.96
CA GLY A 344 -21.81 21.30 20.92
C GLY A 344 -22.67 21.94 22.01
N PHE A 345 -23.86 22.45 21.65
CA PHE A 345 -24.83 22.99 22.61
C PHE A 345 -26.24 22.41 22.45
N THR A 346 -26.85 22.04 23.57
CA THR A 346 -28.26 21.65 23.62
C THR A 346 -29.17 22.88 23.72
N GLY A 347 -30.42 22.71 23.29
CA GLY A 347 -31.42 23.78 23.31
C GLY A 347 -32.78 23.28 22.83
N SER A 348 -33.73 24.20 22.69
CA SER A 348 -35.06 23.90 22.12
C SER A 348 -34.99 23.85 20.59
N TRP A 349 -34.06 23.05 20.06
CA TRP A 349 -33.78 22.92 18.64
C TRP A 349 -34.84 22.09 17.93
N GLN A 350 -35.04 22.40 16.66
CA GLN A 350 -35.85 21.65 15.71
C GLN A 350 -35.06 21.49 14.42
N SER A 351 -35.40 20.50 13.60
CA SER A 351 -34.77 20.28 12.29
C SER A 351 -34.85 21.50 11.36
N THR A 352 -35.85 22.36 11.59
CA THR A 352 -36.15 23.57 10.81
C THR A 352 -35.83 24.88 11.54
N ASP A 353 -35.38 24.81 12.80
CA ASP A 353 -35.14 25.99 13.66
C ASP A 353 -34.18 25.60 14.78
N ALA A 354 -32.89 25.93 14.63
CA ALA A 354 -31.90 25.67 15.68
C ALA A 354 -31.00 26.89 15.93
N LEU A 355 -29.69 26.68 16.06
CA LEU A 355 -28.77 27.70 16.54
C LEU A 355 -28.58 28.81 15.51
N HIS A 356 -28.24 28.43 14.27
CA HIS A 356 -27.98 29.38 13.19
C HIS A 356 -29.17 30.31 12.95
N CYS A 357 -30.41 29.78 12.95
CA CYS A 357 -31.63 30.58 12.75
C CYS A 357 -31.83 31.70 13.79
N ARG A 358 -31.14 31.64 14.94
CA ARG A 358 -31.33 32.54 16.09
C ARG A 358 -30.13 33.46 16.33
N THR A 359 -29.20 33.49 15.37
CA THR A 359 -27.93 34.21 15.45
C THR A 359 -27.50 34.73 14.08
N ILE A 360 -26.84 35.88 14.02
CA ILE A 360 -26.16 36.37 12.82
C ILE A 360 -24.90 37.14 13.22
N GLY A 361 -23.80 36.96 12.48
CA GLY A 361 -22.56 37.69 12.73
C GLY A 361 -22.65 39.16 12.32
N ILE A 362 -22.09 40.05 13.12
CA ILE A 362 -21.78 41.44 12.75
C ILE A 362 -20.32 41.46 12.33
N THR A 363 -20.06 41.79 11.06
CA THR A 363 -18.68 41.83 10.53
C THR A 363 -17.82 42.84 11.30
N ASN A 364 -16.52 42.56 11.42
CA ASN A 364 -15.59 43.54 11.97
C ASN A 364 -15.42 44.70 10.97
N LEU A 365 -15.96 45.87 11.33
CA LEU A 365 -15.96 47.07 10.48
C LEU A 365 -14.55 47.62 10.22
N LYS A 366 -13.55 47.20 11.00
CA LYS A 366 -12.16 47.66 10.90
C LYS A 366 -11.21 46.58 10.41
N LYS A 367 -11.70 45.41 9.99
CA LYS A 367 -10.85 44.24 9.66
C LYS A 367 -9.81 44.55 8.58
N VAL A 368 -8.75 43.74 8.59
CA VAL A 368 -7.98 43.50 7.38
C VAL A 368 -8.61 42.31 6.67
N HIS A 369 -8.83 42.42 5.37
CA HIS A 369 -9.41 41.38 4.53
C HIS A 369 -8.41 40.97 3.44
N ILE A 370 -8.26 39.67 3.24
CA ILE A 370 -7.38 39.08 2.22
C ILE A 370 -8.24 38.27 1.26
N GLN A 371 -8.21 38.64 -0.03
CA GLN A 371 -8.75 37.85 -1.12
C GLN A 371 -7.60 37.28 -1.94
N HIS A 372 -7.54 35.95 -2.05
CA HIS A 372 -6.46 35.22 -2.70
C HIS A 372 -7.01 33.97 -3.39
N ILE A 373 -6.50 33.69 -4.60
CA ILE A 373 -6.74 32.43 -5.30
C ILE A 373 -5.51 31.56 -5.07
N PRO A 374 -5.65 30.43 -4.35
CA PRO A 374 -4.50 29.62 -4.00
C PRO A 374 -3.95 28.82 -5.19
N LEU A 375 -2.64 28.60 -5.19
CA LEU A 375 -2.05 27.47 -5.90
C LEU A 375 -2.49 26.17 -5.21
N LEU A 376 -3.00 25.23 -6.01
CA LEU A 376 -3.52 23.92 -5.57
C LEU A 376 -3.06 22.83 -6.53
N GLY A 377 -3.02 21.57 -6.06
CA GLY A 377 -2.63 20.42 -6.88
C GLY A 377 -1.19 20.51 -7.41
N GLU A 378 -0.91 19.84 -8.52
CA GLU A 378 0.40 19.91 -9.18
C GLU A 378 0.57 21.24 -9.92
N GLN A 379 1.70 21.91 -9.66
CA GLN A 379 2.09 23.14 -10.33
C GLN A 379 3.38 22.89 -11.12
N PRO A 380 3.48 23.33 -12.40
CA PRO A 380 4.72 23.17 -13.18
C PRO A 380 5.95 23.69 -12.44
N LEU A 381 7.12 23.10 -12.70
CA LEU A 381 8.37 23.58 -12.10
C LEU A 381 8.63 25.03 -12.52
N GLN A 382 8.79 25.89 -11.52
CA GLN A 382 9.12 27.31 -11.70
C GLN A 382 10.35 27.66 -10.84
N PRO A 383 11.15 28.66 -11.24
CA PRO A 383 12.25 29.17 -10.40
C PRO A 383 11.74 29.79 -9.09
N GLU A 384 10.50 30.27 -9.09
CA GLU A 384 9.75 30.75 -7.93
C GLU A 384 8.24 30.64 -8.19
N TYR A 385 7.46 30.48 -7.13
CA TYR A 385 6.00 30.40 -7.20
C TYR A 385 5.42 31.71 -6.71
N VAL A 386 4.98 32.56 -7.65
CA VAL A 386 4.43 33.88 -7.35
C VAL A 386 3.01 33.74 -6.81
N LEU A 387 2.76 34.36 -5.66
CA LEU A 387 1.46 34.45 -5.02
C LEU A 387 0.99 35.90 -5.03
N GLN A 388 -0.26 36.11 -5.44
CA GLN A 388 -0.90 37.42 -5.45
C GLN A 388 -2.13 37.44 -4.56
N ALA A 389 -2.31 38.51 -3.80
CA ALA A 389 -3.48 38.71 -2.97
C ALA A 389 -3.93 40.16 -3.00
N THR A 390 -5.25 40.38 -3.04
CA THR A 390 -5.85 41.69 -2.78
C THR A 390 -6.03 41.82 -1.27
N ILE A 391 -5.36 42.80 -0.66
CA ILE A 391 -5.35 43.00 0.79
C ILE A 391 -5.85 44.39 1.10
N LYS A 392 -6.93 44.45 1.90
CA LYS A 392 -7.58 45.69 2.28
C LYS A 392 -7.65 45.86 3.79
N ALA A 393 -7.26 47.04 4.28
CA ALA A 393 -7.49 47.46 5.66
C ALA A 393 -8.72 48.37 5.74
N PHE A 394 -9.78 47.93 6.44
CA PHE A 394 -11.01 48.71 6.65
C PHE A 394 -10.93 49.62 7.88
N SER A 395 -9.86 49.53 8.67
CA SER A 395 -9.59 50.45 9.78
C SER A 395 -9.35 51.90 9.33
N GLY A 396 -9.02 52.10 8.05
CA GLY A 396 -8.55 53.37 7.49
C GLY A 396 -7.04 53.61 7.67
N GLU A 397 -6.35 52.75 8.41
CA GLU A 397 -4.91 52.80 8.59
C GLU A 397 -4.18 51.98 7.50
N PRO A 398 -2.93 52.35 7.13
CA PRO A 398 -2.17 51.61 6.14
C PRO A 398 -1.77 50.21 6.66
N LEU A 399 -1.52 49.29 5.72
CA LEU A 399 -0.94 47.97 6.03
C LEU A 399 0.50 48.12 6.50
N GLN A 400 0.89 47.33 7.50
CA GLN A 400 2.27 47.22 7.98
C GLN A 400 3.08 46.43 6.94
N SER A 401 3.95 47.13 6.20
CA SER A 401 4.67 46.52 5.07
C SER A 401 5.60 45.36 5.47
N ASP A 402 6.08 45.33 6.71
CA ASP A 402 6.89 44.23 7.26
C ASP A 402 6.04 43.06 7.80
N SER A 403 4.71 43.21 7.77
CA SER A 403 3.72 42.29 8.31
C SER A 403 2.69 41.86 7.27
N VAL A 404 3.01 41.99 5.98
CA VAL A 404 2.33 41.31 4.88
C VAL A 404 3.22 40.16 4.40
N LEU A 405 2.88 38.94 4.81
CA LEU A 405 3.78 37.79 4.77
C LEU A 405 3.10 36.56 4.16
N ILE A 406 3.89 35.77 3.45
CA ILE A 406 3.60 34.37 3.11
C ILE A 406 4.32 33.52 4.16
N TYR A 407 3.57 32.73 4.92
CA TYR A 407 4.14 31.64 5.71
C TYR A 407 4.09 30.38 4.87
N TYR A 408 5.22 29.71 4.66
CA TYR A 408 5.27 28.47 3.88
C TYR A 408 6.19 27.43 4.52
N ARG A 409 5.96 26.16 4.20
CA ARG A 409 6.88 25.05 4.51
C ARG A 409 6.88 24.07 3.35
N MET A 410 7.97 23.33 3.20
CA MET A 410 8.12 22.27 2.20
C MET A 410 8.24 20.94 2.93
N ASN A 411 7.55 19.90 2.46
CA ASN A 411 7.69 18.51 2.93
C ASN A 411 7.61 18.39 4.47
N GLY A 412 6.64 19.08 5.08
CA GLY A 412 6.40 19.06 6.53
C GLY A 412 7.46 19.73 7.40
N GLN A 413 8.43 20.43 6.83
CA GLN A 413 9.49 21.14 7.57
C GLN A 413 8.95 22.33 8.39
N ASN A 414 9.84 23.02 9.11
CA ASN A 414 9.48 24.22 9.87
C ASN A 414 8.96 25.33 8.95
N TRP A 415 7.97 26.08 9.44
CA TRP A 415 7.45 27.28 8.77
C TRP A 415 8.54 28.33 8.56
N GLN A 416 8.60 28.83 7.33
CA GLN A 416 9.42 29.93 6.86
C GLN A 416 8.51 31.11 6.47
N THR A 417 9.09 32.29 6.30
CA THR A 417 8.37 33.50 5.91
C THR A 417 9.00 34.15 4.68
N ALA A 418 8.16 34.54 3.72
CA ALA A 418 8.52 35.46 2.64
C ALA A 418 7.69 36.74 2.74
N SER A 419 8.29 37.89 2.48
CA SER A 419 7.57 39.17 2.47
C SER A 419 6.83 39.36 1.16
N MET A 420 5.63 39.95 1.22
CA MET A 420 4.94 40.44 0.03
C MET A 420 5.19 41.94 -0.15
N THR A 421 5.17 42.39 -1.39
CA THR A 421 5.34 43.79 -1.78
C THR A 421 4.07 44.30 -2.46
N ASN A 422 3.69 45.54 -2.16
CA ASN A 422 2.56 46.18 -2.82
C ASN A 422 2.94 46.58 -4.25
N ILE A 423 2.22 46.05 -5.25
CA ILE A 423 2.50 46.29 -6.67
C ILE A 423 1.46 47.22 -7.33
N SER A 424 0.26 47.30 -6.75
CA SER A 424 -0.74 48.33 -7.06
C SER A 424 -1.67 48.49 -5.86
N GLU A 425 -2.40 49.61 -5.76
CA GLU A 425 -3.29 50.02 -4.64
C GLU A 425 -3.51 48.97 -3.54
N GLN A 426 -4.25 47.90 -3.84
CA GLN A 426 -4.57 46.81 -2.92
C GLN A 426 -3.93 45.46 -3.27
N LEU A 427 -3.19 45.35 -4.38
CA LEU A 427 -2.58 44.11 -4.85
C LEU A 427 -1.17 43.94 -4.28
N TRP A 428 -0.96 42.82 -3.62
CA TRP A 428 0.32 42.43 -3.03
C TRP A 428 0.84 41.17 -3.68
N GLU A 429 2.15 41.11 -3.87
CA GLU A 429 2.84 40.01 -4.53
C GLU A 429 4.06 39.57 -3.72
N GLY A 430 4.23 38.28 -3.53
CA GLY A 430 5.43 37.66 -3.00
C GLY A 430 5.65 36.30 -3.64
N SER A 431 6.80 35.68 -3.41
CA SER A 431 7.11 34.38 -4.01
C SER A 431 7.61 33.36 -2.99
N ILE A 432 7.25 32.09 -3.22
CA ILE A 432 7.83 30.93 -2.56
C ILE A 432 9.00 30.44 -3.43
N PRO A 433 10.20 30.22 -2.87
CA PRO A 433 11.36 29.76 -3.65
C PRO A 433 11.13 28.37 -4.24
N ALA A 434 11.80 28.04 -5.35
CA ALA A 434 11.77 26.70 -5.92
C ALA A 434 12.21 25.60 -4.93
N GLY A 435 11.58 24.43 -5.06
CA GLY A 435 11.94 23.19 -4.37
C GLY A 435 12.34 22.10 -5.37
N THR A 436 12.54 20.88 -4.87
CA THR A 436 12.74 19.70 -5.74
C THR A 436 11.41 19.25 -6.34
N PRO A 437 11.39 18.66 -7.55
CA PRO A 437 10.18 18.04 -8.10
C PRO A 437 9.54 17.06 -7.11
N GLY A 438 8.22 17.03 -7.04
CA GLY A 438 7.44 16.27 -6.06
C GLY A 438 7.37 16.89 -4.66
N SER A 439 7.99 18.06 -4.40
CA SER A 439 7.87 18.69 -3.08
C SER A 439 6.45 19.19 -2.81
N GLN A 440 5.87 18.77 -1.70
CA GLN A 440 4.63 19.34 -1.18
C GLN A 440 4.94 20.67 -0.48
N VAL A 441 4.19 21.71 -0.81
CA VAL A 441 4.27 23.04 -0.21
C VAL A 441 2.98 23.33 0.50
N ASP A 442 3.06 23.62 1.80
CA ASP A 442 1.94 24.17 2.56
C ASP A 442 2.21 25.65 2.81
N TYR A 443 1.22 26.51 2.60
CA TYR A 443 1.35 27.95 2.86
C TYR A 443 0.04 28.61 3.33
N TYR A 444 0.18 29.74 4.01
CA TYR A 444 -0.92 30.65 4.32
C TYR A 444 -0.41 32.09 4.29
N LEU A 445 -1.33 33.04 4.09
CA LEU A 445 -1.02 34.47 4.09
C LEU A 445 -1.33 35.08 5.44
N PHE A 446 -0.59 36.14 5.77
CA PHE A 446 -0.79 36.96 6.95
C PHE A 446 -0.69 38.43 6.59
N ALA A 447 -1.59 39.24 7.14
CA ALA A 447 -1.54 40.69 7.02
C ALA A 447 -1.88 41.37 8.34
N ALA A 448 -1.23 42.51 8.60
CA ALA A 448 -1.56 43.41 9.69
C ALA A 448 -1.59 44.87 9.21
N ASP A 449 -2.40 45.70 9.86
CA ASP A 449 -2.41 47.15 9.66
C ASP A 449 -1.84 47.91 10.87
N GLU A 450 -1.65 49.22 10.71
CA GLU A 450 -1.16 50.09 11.81
C GLU A 450 -2.20 50.27 12.94
N ALA A 451 -3.46 49.91 12.71
CA ALA A 451 -4.49 49.79 13.75
C ALA A 451 -4.38 48.47 14.55
N ASN A 452 -3.34 47.65 14.28
CA ASN A 452 -3.10 46.33 14.87
C ASN A 452 -4.21 45.30 14.60
N GLN A 453 -5.01 45.49 13.55
CA GLN A 453 -5.90 44.48 13.03
C GLN A 453 -5.06 43.44 12.29
N ARG A 454 -5.37 42.16 12.51
CA ARG A 454 -4.59 41.03 11.99
C ARG A 454 -5.51 40.00 11.39
N ILE A 455 -5.10 39.42 10.28
CA ILE A 455 -5.86 38.38 9.59
C ILE A 455 -4.90 37.37 8.94
N LYS A 456 -5.42 36.16 8.74
CA LYS A 456 -4.75 35.11 7.98
C LYS A 456 -5.66 34.65 6.84
N HIS A 457 -5.07 34.08 5.80
CA HIS A 457 -5.81 33.43 4.73
C HIS A 457 -5.16 32.07 4.38
N PRO A 458 -5.85 30.92 4.54
CA PRO A 458 -7.21 30.78 5.09
C PRO A 458 -7.34 31.32 6.53
N PHE A 459 -8.56 31.58 6.99
CA PHE A 459 -8.82 32.28 8.26
C PHE A 459 -8.05 31.68 9.45
N ILE A 460 -7.98 30.34 9.53
CA ILE A 460 -7.29 29.64 10.62
C ILE A 460 -5.76 29.61 10.44
N GLY A 461 -5.25 29.79 9.22
CA GLY A 461 -3.84 29.76 8.87
C GLY A 461 -3.21 28.37 8.98
N ALA A 462 -2.11 28.26 9.71
CA ALA A 462 -1.28 27.05 9.80
C ALA A 462 -2.01 25.70 10.03
N PRO A 463 -3.15 25.62 10.76
CA PRO A 463 -3.88 24.35 10.91
C PRO A 463 -4.58 23.84 9.64
N ASP A 464 -4.97 24.72 8.72
CA ASP A 464 -5.62 24.38 7.44
C ASP A 464 -4.97 25.24 6.33
N PRO A 465 -3.69 25.01 6.00
CA PRO A 465 -2.98 25.81 5.01
C PRO A 465 -3.42 25.43 3.59
N HIS A 466 -3.14 26.31 2.63
CA HIS A 466 -3.20 25.96 1.21
C HIS A 466 -2.06 25.02 0.86
N THR A 467 -2.30 24.02 0.01
CA THR A 467 -1.29 23.02 -0.36
C THR A 467 -1.21 22.81 -1.87
N PHE A 468 0.01 22.76 -2.40
CA PHE A 468 0.30 22.38 -3.78
C PHE A 468 1.59 21.56 -3.89
N ILE A 469 1.80 20.89 -5.02
CA ILE A 469 2.98 20.08 -5.32
C ILE A 469 3.80 20.77 -6.41
N MET A 470 5.13 20.83 -6.24
CA MET A 470 6.05 21.42 -7.22
C MET A 470 6.48 20.38 -8.27
N GLY A 471 6.16 20.61 -9.53
CA GLY A 471 6.40 19.66 -10.62
C GLY A 471 5.41 18.49 -10.62
N GLU A 472 5.68 17.49 -11.47
CA GLU A 472 4.99 16.20 -11.40
C GLU A 472 5.41 15.47 -10.12
N GLU A 473 4.46 14.80 -9.49
CA GLU A 473 4.72 13.92 -8.36
C GLU A 473 5.70 12.81 -8.78
N ALA A 474 6.87 12.78 -8.15
CA ALA A 474 7.93 11.85 -8.51
C ALA A 474 7.74 10.55 -7.74
N TYR A 475 7.38 9.47 -8.45
CA TYR A 475 7.31 8.13 -7.89
C TYR A 475 8.53 7.30 -8.27
N PRO A 476 9.05 6.42 -7.40
CA PRO A 476 9.95 5.37 -7.83
C PRO A 476 9.15 4.34 -8.65
N HIS A 477 9.78 3.70 -9.62
CA HIS A 477 9.15 2.65 -10.43
C HIS A 477 10.10 1.48 -10.52
N ILE A 478 9.80 0.40 -9.79
CA ILE A 478 10.66 -0.77 -9.72
C ILE A 478 10.47 -1.67 -10.94
N THR A 479 11.55 -2.24 -11.43
CA THR A 479 11.50 -3.34 -12.39
C THR A 479 12.59 -4.35 -12.09
N VAL A 480 12.27 -5.64 -12.17
CA VAL A 480 13.15 -6.75 -11.78
C VAL A 480 13.41 -7.63 -13.00
N TYR A 481 14.67 -7.98 -13.24
CA TYR A 481 15.07 -8.87 -14.34
C TYR A 481 16.14 -9.88 -13.92
N PRO A 482 16.08 -11.14 -14.37
CA PRO A 482 15.00 -11.75 -15.16
C PRO A 482 13.69 -11.89 -14.35
N GLU A 483 12.57 -12.18 -15.02
CA GLU A 483 11.27 -12.41 -14.38
C GLU A 483 11.18 -13.75 -13.61
N GLN A 484 12.18 -14.62 -13.79
CA GLN A 484 12.34 -15.89 -13.07
C GLN A 484 13.82 -16.25 -13.04
N ILE A 485 14.28 -16.83 -11.93
CA ILE A 485 15.62 -17.43 -11.83
C ILE A 485 15.51 -18.95 -11.90
N THR A 486 16.33 -19.58 -12.73
CA THR A 486 16.48 -21.04 -12.78
C THR A 486 17.93 -21.41 -12.51
N ALA A 487 18.17 -22.43 -11.68
CA ALA A 487 19.52 -22.94 -11.47
C ALA A 487 19.52 -24.45 -11.26
N THR A 488 20.69 -25.05 -11.44
CA THR A 488 20.93 -26.47 -11.19
C THR A 488 22.18 -26.64 -10.35
N ALA A 489 22.12 -27.46 -9.31
CA ALA A 489 23.28 -27.87 -8.53
C ALA A 489 23.30 -29.38 -8.32
N VAL A 490 24.48 -29.94 -8.07
CA VAL A 490 24.61 -31.31 -7.60
C VAL A 490 24.30 -31.35 -6.11
N GLU A 491 23.64 -32.42 -5.63
CA GLU A 491 23.44 -32.68 -4.21
C GLU A 491 24.73 -32.46 -3.40
N GLY A 492 24.67 -31.60 -2.38
CA GLY A 492 25.82 -31.23 -1.55
C GLY A 492 26.61 -30.01 -2.03
N GLU A 493 26.30 -29.44 -3.19
CA GLU A 493 26.93 -28.22 -3.73
C GLU A 493 26.00 -26.99 -3.65
N SER A 494 26.54 -25.80 -3.91
CA SER A 494 25.77 -24.57 -3.97
C SER A 494 26.12 -23.79 -5.24
N THR A 495 25.15 -23.06 -5.80
CA THR A 495 25.35 -22.18 -6.96
C THR A 495 24.92 -20.75 -6.63
N ILE A 496 25.41 -19.77 -7.39
CA ILE A 496 25.07 -18.35 -7.23
C ILE A 496 24.47 -17.85 -8.53
N GLU A 497 23.27 -17.29 -8.45
CA GLU A 497 22.62 -16.62 -9.57
C GLU A 497 22.49 -15.12 -9.30
N SER A 498 22.32 -14.34 -10.36
CA SER A 498 22.17 -12.89 -10.29
C SER A 498 20.86 -12.41 -10.87
N PHE A 499 20.33 -11.33 -10.30
CA PHE A 499 19.18 -10.59 -10.82
C PHE A 499 19.41 -9.09 -10.61
N THR A 500 18.73 -8.27 -11.41
CA THR A 500 18.88 -6.83 -11.44
C THR A 500 17.58 -6.18 -11.00
N ILE A 501 17.68 -5.18 -10.12
CA ILE A 501 16.57 -4.28 -9.79
C ILE A 501 16.89 -2.91 -10.41
N CYS A 502 15.95 -2.35 -11.16
CA CYS A 502 16.03 -1.03 -11.78
C CYS A 502 14.98 -0.09 -11.19
N ASN A 503 15.35 1.18 -11.05
CA ASN A 503 14.42 2.27 -10.78
C ASN A 503 14.21 3.08 -12.06
N LEU A 504 13.06 2.89 -12.72
CA LEU A 504 12.66 3.63 -13.91
C LEU A 504 11.86 4.91 -13.56
N GLY A 505 11.64 5.16 -12.28
CA GLY A 505 10.88 6.30 -11.77
C GLY A 505 11.71 7.56 -11.59
N ALA A 506 11.06 8.60 -11.05
CA ALA A 506 11.64 9.93 -10.85
C ALA A 506 12.04 10.21 -9.40
N ALA A 507 11.72 9.32 -8.44
CA ALA A 507 12.13 9.40 -7.04
C ALA A 507 13.02 8.22 -6.61
N GLU A 508 13.70 8.32 -5.46
CA GLU A 508 14.53 7.25 -4.88
C GLU A 508 13.68 6.00 -4.58
N LEU A 509 14.14 4.85 -5.08
CA LEU A 509 13.53 3.54 -4.84
C LEU A 509 14.23 2.88 -3.65
N TYR A 510 13.48 2.59 -2.61
CA TYR A 510 13.90 1.80 -1.46
C TYR A 510 13.33 0.40 -1.64
N PHE A 511 14.15 -0.61 -1.42
CA PHE A 511 13.70 -1.99 -1.51
C PHE A 511 14.26 -2.84 -0.36
N ASP A 512 13.50 -3.86 0.02
CA ASP A 512 13.85 -4.91 0.97
C ASP A 512 13.61 -6.28 0.31
N ILE A 513 14.43 -7.26 0.63
CA ILE A 513 14.41 -8.60 0.02
C ILE A 513 14.26 -9.66 1.11
N GLU A 514 13.23 -10.49 0.96
CA GLU A 514 13.00 -11.70 1.72
C GLU A 514 12.99 -12.92 0.76
N THR A 515 13.10 -14.12 1.32
CA THR A 515 12.97 -15.36 0.54
C THR A 515 11.92 -16.26 1.15
N ASN A 516 11.16 -16.92 0.28
CA ASN A 516 10.19 -17.93 0.67
C ASN A 516 10.55 -19.24 -0.03
N THR A 517 11.06 -20.21 0.74
CA THR A 517 11.40 -21.55 0.26
C THR A 517 10.54 -22.62 0.92
N VAL A 518 9.47 -22.22 1.61
CA VAL A 518 8.62 -23.13 2.36
C VAL A 518 7.82 -23.97 1.37
N MET A 519 8.00 -25.29 1.43
CA MET A 519 7.19 -26.20 0.63
C MET A 519 5.88 -26.46 1.38
N THR A 520 4.76 -26.07 0.77
CA THR A 520 3.43 -26.35 1.30
C THR A 520 2.68 -27.34 0.41
N GLU A 521 2.05 -28.34 1.03
CA GLU A 521 1.13 -29.23 0.33
C GLU A 521 -0.31 -28.87 0.69
N TYR A 522 -1.21 -28.94 -0.29
CA TYR A 522 -2.61 -28.53 -0.14
C TYR A 522 -3.54 -29.73 -0.05
N PHE A 523 -4.41 -29.71 0.95
CA PHE A 523 -5.38 -30.76 1.21
C PHE A 523 -6.78 -30.15 1.26
N ASN A 524 -7.67 -30.67 0.41
CA ASN A 524 -9.05 -30.22 0.34
C ASN A 524 -9.96 -31.26 0.98
N PHE A 525 -10.80 -30.83 1.89
CA PHE A 525 -11.83 -31.62 2.55
C PHE A 525 -13.19 -31.04 2.23
N SER A 526 -14.08 -31.86 1.68
CA SER A 526 -15.49 -31.50 1.61
C SER A 526 -16.19 -31.95 2.88
N LEU A 527 -16.85 -31.02 3.56
CA LEU A 527 -17.67 -31.32 4.73
C LEU A 527 -19.10 -31.64 4.31
N SER A 528 -19.81 -32.40 5.14
CA SER A 528 -21.25 -32.58 4.98
C SER A 528 -21.98 -31.25 5.16
N ASP A 529 -23.03 -31.03 4.37
CA ASP A 529 -23.95 -29.92 4.57
C ASP A 529 -24.45 -29.86 6.02
N SER A 530 -24.69 -28.65 6.51
CA SER A 530 -25.30 -28.43 7.82
C SER A 530 -26.72 -28.98 7.92
N PRO A 531 -27.15 -29.35 9.14
CA PRO A 531 -28.51 -29.78 9.37
C PRO A 531 -29.45 -28.69 8.84
N ALA A 532 -30.58 -29.11 8.28
CA ALA A 532 -31.55 -28.17 7.73
C ALA A 532 -31.93 -27.10 8.77
N THR A 533 -32.29 -25.91 8.29
CA THR A 533 -32.61 -24.72 9.10
C THR A 533 -33.65 -24.95 10.20
N ASN A 534 -34.39 -26.07 10.20
CA ASN A 534 -35.43 -26.40 11.18
C ASN A 534 -35.13 -27.67 12.01
N SER A 535 -33.87 -28.12 12.02
CA SER A 535 -33.47 -29.40 12.62
C SER A 535 -32.61 -29.30 13.88
N TYR A 536 -32.30 -28.08 14.31
CA TYR A 536 -31.63 -27.75 15.56
C TYR A 536 -32.30 -26.50 16.15
N ASP A 537 -32.15 -26.32 17.45
CA ASP A 537 -32.59 -25.12 18.15
C ASP A 537 -31.41 -24.14 18.22
N TYR A 538 -30.39 -24.39 19.05
CA TYR A 538 -29.33 -23.41 19.35
C TYR A 538 -27.95 -23.74 18.77
N ASN A 539 -27.49 -24.98 18.90
CA ASN A 539 -26.11 -25.33 18.50
C ASN A 539 -26.06 -26.74 17.92
N THR A 540 -25.70 -26.81 16.63
CA THR A 540 -25.63 -28.06 15.87
C THR A 540 -24.54 -29.03 16.33
N LEU A 541 -23.45 -28.59 16.97
CA LEU A 541 -22.43 -29.48 17.53
C LEU A 541 -22.94 -30.18 18.80
N VAL A 542 -23.51 -29.40 19.71
CA VAL A 542 -23.93 -29.90 21.03
C VAL A 542 -25.21 -30.72 20.93
N GLU A 543 -26.16 -30.28 20.09
CA GLU A 543 -27.47 -30.92 19.94
C GLU A 543 -27.42 -32.11 18.98
N MET A 544 -26.68 -31.99 17.89
CA MET A 544 -26.75 -32.91 16.75
C MET A 544 -25.40 -33.56 16.41
N GLY A 545 -24.29 -33.12 17.00
CA GLY A 545 -22.96 -33.62 16.68
C GLY A 545 -22.60 -33.44 15.20
N TRP A 546 -23.04 -32.32 14.60
CA TRP A 546 -23.17 -32.21 13.15
C TRP A 546 -21.91 -32.57 12.37
N THR A 547 -20.78 -31.89 12.58
CA THR A 547 -19.59 -32.36 11.88
C THR A 547 -18.31 -32.25 12.68
N THR A 548 -17.67 -33.42 12.78
CA THR A 548 -16.31 -33.61 13.23
C THR A 548 -15.56 -34.18 12.04
N LEU A 549 -14.49 -33.52 11.61
CA LEU A 549 -13.62 -33.94 10.52
C LEU A 549 -12.34 -34.57 11.12
N PRO A 550 -12.18 -35.91 11.04
CA PRO A 550 -10.95 -36.55 11.46
C PRO A 550 -9.87 -36.35 10.39
N VAL A 551 -8.82 -35.62 10.74
CA VAL A 551 -7.66 -35.38 9.87
C VAL A 551 -6.51 -36.27 10.33
N GLY A 552 -6.12 -37.24 9.48
CA GLY A 552 -5.12 -38.26 9.80
C GLY A 552 -3.70 -37.96 9.29
N MET A 553 -3.48 -36.78 8.75
CA MET A 553 -2.19 -36.32 8.23
C MET A 553 -1.45 -35.51 9.31
N GLU A 554 -0.12 -35.65 9.35
CA GLU A 554 0.76 -34.90 10.26
C GLU A 554 1.37 -33.70 9.53
N GLY A 555 1.62 -32.60 10.24
CA GLY A 555 2.20 -31.39 9.67
C GLY A 555 1.71 -30.13 10.36
N LYS A 556 2.50 -29.06 10.25
CA LYS A 556 2.11 -27.74 10.75
C LYS A 556 1.31 -26.98 9.70
N ILE A 557 0.24 -26.33 10.13
CA ILE A 557 -0.63 -25.53 9.28
C ILE A 557 0.11 -24.27 8.84
N ALA A 558 0.20 -24.07 7.53
CA ALA A 558 0.63 -22.81 6.90
C ALA A 558 -0.54 -21.87 6.62
N GLY A 559 -1.75 -22.41 6.48
CA GLY A 559 -2.98 -21.67 6.19
C GLY A 559 -4.20 -22.59 6.14
N VAL A 560 -5.38 -22.02 6.40
CA VAL A 560 -6.67 -22.70 6.30
C VAL A 560 -7.65 -21.77 5.59
N GLU A 561 -8.21 -22.21 4.47
CA GLU A 561 -9.24 -21.50 3.72
C GLU A 561 -10.55 -22.30 3.81
N ILE A 562 -11.67 -21.63 4.05
CA ILE A 562 -13.00 -22.26 4.02
C ILE A 562 -13.88 -21.58 2.97
N SER A 563 -14.55 -22.38 2.15
CA SER A 563 -15.55 -21.93 1.17
C SER A 563 -16.89 -22.62 1.40
N TYR A 564 -18.01 -21.90 1.34
CA TYR A 564 -19.35 -22.48 1.56
C TYR A 564 -20.47 -21.59 1.00
N SER A 565 -21.64 -22.19 0.78
CA SER A 565 -22.90 -21.50 0.49
C SER A 565 -23.69 -21.32 1.79
N TRP A 566 -24.06 -20.08 2.11
CA TRP A 566 -24.82 -19.73 3.32
C TRP A 566 -26.26 -19.39 2.96
N THR A 567 -27.20 -19.96 3.73
CA THR A 567 -28.61 -19.59 3.71
C THR A 567 -29.01 -19.11 5.09
N THR A 568 -29.70 -17.98 5.14
CA THR A 568 -30.25 -17.37 6.34
C THR A 568 -31.63 -16.83 6.07
N ASP A 569 -32.44 -16.71 7.11
CA ASP A 569 -33.77 -16.13 7.04
C ASP A 569 -33.72 -14.58 7.15
N ASN A 570 -34.77 -13.94 7.68
CA ASN A 570 -34.83 -12.48 7.77
C ASN A 570 -33.95 -11.88 8.88
N TRP A 571 -33.28 -12.68 9.70
CA TRP A 571 -32.48 -12.24 10.84
C TRP A 571 -31.06 -12.82 10.81
N PRO A 572 -30.21 -12.42 9.83
CA PRO A 572 -28.86 -12.96 9.67
C PRO A 572 -27.96 -12.77 10.90
N GLU A 573 -28.23 -11.75 11.72
CA GLU A 573 -27.47 -11.44 12.95
C GLU A 573 -27.57 -12.53 14.03
N GLU A 574 -28.53 -13.44 13.92
CA GLU A 574 -28.80 -14.48 14.92
C GLU A 574 -27.93 -15.73 14.71
N GLY A 575 -27.49 -15.96 13.47
CA GLY A 575 -26.74 -17.12 13.04
C GLY A 575 -25.23 -16.88 12.92
N SER A 576 -24.45 -17.83 13.41
CA SER A 576 -23.00 -17.84 13.27
C SER A 576 -22.47 -19.24 12.92
N PHE A 577 -21.34 -19.28 12.21
CA PHE A 577 -20.69 -20.49 11.74
C PHE A 577 -19.26 -20.55 12.29
N HIS A 578 -18.87 -21.68 12.88
CA HIS A 578 -17.67 -21.81 13.69
C HIS A 578 -16.88 -23.06 13.33
N ILE A 579 -15.56 -22.99 13.56
CA ILE A 579 -14.64 -24.11 13.44
C ILE A 579 -13.66 -24.10 14.60
N LYS A 580 -13.30 -25.29 15.08
CA LYS A 580 -12.36 -25.49 16.17
C LYS A 580 -11.34 -26.57 15.85
N SER A 581 -10.08 -26.27 16.11
CA SER A 581 -8.95 -27.16 15.85
C SER A 581 -8.80 -28.23 16.96
N PRO A 582 -8.05 -29.32 16.69
CA PRO A 582 -7.69 -30.31 17.70
C PRO A 582 -6.95 -29.73 18.92
N ALA A 583 -6.24 -28.60 18.73
CA ALA A 583 -5.57 -27.89 19.82
C ALA A 583 -6.53 -27.08 20.70
N GLY A 584 -7.78 -26.89 20.27
CA GLY A 584 -8.83 -26.18 20.99
C GLY A 584 -9.00 -24.72 20.59
N THR A 585 -8.24 -24.23 19.59
CA THR A 585 -8.42 -22.88 19.03
C THR A 585 -9.71 -22.83 18.23
N THR A 586 -10.44 -21.71 18.30
CA THR A 586 -11.75 -21.54 17.63
C THR A 586 -11.73 -20.29 16.76
N ALA A 587 -12.32 -20.39 15.57
CA ALA A 587 -12.57 -19.27 14.67
C ALA A 587 -14.07 -19.17 14.37
N GLU A 588 -14.58 -17.94 14.40
CA GLU A 588 -15.89 -17.62 13.82
C GLU A 588 -15.68 -17.38 12.33
N ILE A 589 -16.25 -18.27 11.51
CA ILE A 589 -16.20 -18.21 10.04
C ILE A 589 -17.16 -17.13 9.53
N ALA A 590 -18.32 -17.01 10.16
CA ALA A 590 -19.31 -16.01 9.81
C ALA A 590 -20.26 -15.71 10.96
N SER A 591 -20.73 -14.47 10.98
CA SER A 591 -21.76 -13.97 11.88
C SER A 591 -22.47 -12.81 11.19
N GLY A 592 -23.81 -12.78 11.21
CA GLY A 592 -24.55 -11.67 10.59
C GLY A 592 -24.55 -11.64 9.05
N LEU A 593 -24.03 -12.67 8.38
CA LEU A 593 -23.91 -12.65 6.92
C LEU A 593 -25.25 -12.92 6.22
N PRO A 594 -25.59 -12.18 5.14
CA PRO A 594 -26.76 -12.50 4.32
C PRO A 594 -26.55 -13.80 3.54
N SER A 595 -27.62 -14.33 2.94
CA SER A 595 -27.51 -15.53 2.08
C SER A 595 -26.59 -15.27 0.88
N GLY A 596 -25.65 -16.17 0.60
CA GLY A 596 -24.63 -16.00 -0.45
C GLY A 596 -23.56 -17.07 -0.42
N ASP A 597 -22.60 -17.00 -1.35
CA ASP A 597 -21.41 -17.84 -1.37
C ASP A 597 -20.21 -17.06 -0.80
N TYR A 598 -19.43 -17.69 0.07
CA TYR A 598 -18.35 -17.06 0.81
C TYR A 598 -17.08 -17.90 0.81
N THR A 599 -15.93 -17.22 0.86
CA THR A 599 -14.60 -17.80 1.06
C THR A 599 -13.83 -16.95 2.06
N PHE A 600 -13.21 -17.58 3.06
CA PHE A 600 -12.42 -16.90 4.11
C PHE A 600 -11.12 -17.64 4.39
N ASP A 601 -10.06 -16.88 4.64
CA ASP A 601 -8.81 -17.36 5.23
C ASP A 601 -8.87 -17.28 6.75
N LEU A 602 -8.43 -18.35 7.42
CA LEU A 602 -8.49 -18.54 8.87
C LEU A 602 -7.08 -18.64 9.45
N ASP A 603 -6.35 -17.53 9.43
CA ASP A 603 -4.94 -17.43 9.88
C ASP A 603 -4.73 -17.82 11.36
N VAL A 604 -5.81 -17.87 12.15
CA VAL A 604 -5.75 -18.17 13.60
C VAL A 604 -5.18 -19.55 13.89
N PHE A 605 -5.20 -20.47 12.92
CA PHE A 605 -4.71 -21.83 13.04
C PHE A 605 -3.26 -22.02 12.59
N ASN A 606 -2.60 -20.97 12.08
CA ASN A 606 -1.25 -21.07 11.56
C ASN A 606 -0.27 -21.57 12.65
N ASN A 607 0.64 -22.47 12.27
CA ASN A 607 1.59 -23.21 13.11
C ASN A 607 1.01 -24.27 14.05
N GLU A 608 -0.30 -24.51 14.09
CA GLU A 608 -0.85 -25.65 14.83
C GLU A 608 -0.60 -26.97 14.09
N GLU A 609 -0.60 -28.08 14.84
CA GLU A 609 -0.60 -29.42 14.26
C GLU A 609 -1.98 -29.70 13.63
N ILE A 610 -2.00 -30.11 12.37
CA ILE A 610 -3.25 -30.38 11.65
C ILE A 610 -3.94 -31.68 12.12
N ILE A 611 -3.18 -32.63 12.66
CA ILE A 611 -3.66 -33.97 13.01
C ILE A 611 -4.68 -33.95 14.14
N GLY A 612 -5.82 -34.62 13.94
CA GLY A 612 -6.86 -34.79 14.95
C GLY A 612 -8.25 -34.44 14.44
N ASP A 613 -9.17 -34.34 15.39
CA ASP A 613 -10.58 -34.09 15.12
C ASP A 613 -10.87 -32.58 15.10
N TRP A 614 -11.29 -32.08 13.94
CA TRP A 614 -11.75 -30.70 13.76
C TRP A 614 -13.26 -30.62 13.94
N GLU A 615 -13.74 -29.71 14.77
CA GLU A 615 -15.18 -29.54 15.03
C GLU A 615 -15.69 -28.33 14.25
N VAL A 616 -16.79 -28.48 13.51
CA VAL A 616 -17.40 -27.40 12.72
C VAL A 616 -18.90 -27.35 13.00
N TRP A 617 -19.44 -26.16 13.26
CA TRP A 617 -20.83 -26.03 13.69
C TRP A 617 -21.45 -24.67 13.44
N ILE A 618 -22.79 -24.66 13.38
CA ILE A 618 -23.61 -23.45 13.40
C ILE A 618 -24.17 -23.24 14.81
N GLU A 619 -24.20 -21.98 15.23
CA GLU A 619 -24.92 -21.49 16.40
C GLU A 619 -26.02 -20.50 15.97
N ASP A 620 -27.17 -20.61 16.62
CA ASP A 620 -28.29 -19.67 16.58
C ASP A 620 -28.54 -19.16 18.01
N SER A 621 -28.48 -17.84 18.16
CA SER A 621 -28.63 -17.16 19.45
C SER A 621 -30.05 -17.20 20.01
N TYR A 622 -31.08 -17.34 19.17
CA TYR A 622 -32.49 -17.30 19.59
C TYR A 622 -33.15 -18.67 19.66
N GLY A 623 -32.56 -19.67 19.00
CA GLY A 623 -32.96 -21.05 19.14
C GLY A 623 -34.16 -21.46 18.28
N ASP A 624 -34.42 -20.72 17.21
CA ASP A 624 -35.53 -20.96 16.28
C ASP A 624 -35.08 -21.43 14.88
N GLY A 625 -33.77 -21.57 14.68
CA GLY A 625 -33.13 -22.14 13.50
C GLY A 625 -32.83 -21.09 12.44
N GLY A 626 -33.21 -21.35 11.18
CA GLY A 626 -33.12 -20.35 10.12
C GLY A 626 -31.82 -20.30 9.32
N HIS A 627 -30.75 -20.95 9.78
CA HIS A 627 -29.43 -20.88 9.15
C HIS A 627 -28.92 -22.24 8.62
N GLN A 628 -28.27 -22.24 7.46
CA GLN A 628 -27.69 -23.44 6.86
C GLN A 628 -26.46 -23.10 6.01
N ALA A 629 -25.32 -23.74 6.30
CA ALA A 629 -24.17 -23.85 5.42
C ALA A 629 -24.25 -25.11 4.55
N THR A 630 -23.99 -25.01 3.26
CA THR A 630 -23.92 -26.12 2.30
C THR A 630 -22.70 -25.95 1.39
N ASN A 631 -22.34 -26.98 0.61
CA ASN A 631 -21.18 -26.97 -0.31
C ASN A 631 -19.85 -26.61 0.38
N ILE A 632 -19.69 -27.03 1.64
CA ILE A 632 -18.58 -26.59 2.48
C ILE A 632 -17.29 -27.30 2.09
N THR A 633 -16.25 -26.53 1.80
CA THR A 633 -14.90 -27.01 1.48
C THR A 633 -13.89 -26.33 2.40
N LEU A 634 -13.07 -27.13 3.08
CA LEU A 634 -11.90 -26.70 3.82
C LEU A 634 -10.64 -27.04 3.04
N LYS A 635 -9.77 -26.07 2.84
CA LYS A 635 -8.47 -26.22 2.21
C LYS A 635 -7.40 -25.91 3.24
N PHE A 636 -6.60 -26.90 3.60
CA PHE A 636 -5.41 -26.72 4.42
C PHE A 636 -4.18 -26.60 3.52
N SER A 637 -3.28 -25.69 3.85
CA SER A 637 -1.89 -25.76 3.42
C SER A 637 -1.05 -26.19 4.62
N ILE A 638 -0.24 -27.24 4.44
CA ILE A 638 0.66 -27.71 5.49
C ILE A 638 2.11 -27.55 5.07
N VAL A 639 2.95 -27.11 6.01
CA VAL A 639 4.38 -27.05 5.82
C VAL A 639 4.94 -28.47 5.82
N ILE A 640 5.41 -28.94 4.66
CA ILE A 640 6.02 -30.26 4.50
C ILE A 640 7.55 -30.21 4.53
N CYS A 641 8.16 -29.05 4.31
CA CYS A 641 9.61 -28.85 4.40
C CYS A 641 9.97 -27.36 4.60
N GLU A 642 10.82 -27.06 5.59
CA GLU A 642 11.38 -25.72 5.88
C GLU A 642 12.91 -25.71 5.71
N ILE A 643 13.42 -26.18 4.57
CA ILE A 643 14.85 -26.03 4.27
C ILE A 643 15.02 -24.69 3.57
N ASN A 644 15.72 -23.76 4.21
CA ASN A 644 16.08 -22.49 3.60
C ASN A 644 17.30 -22.68 2.68
N TRP A 645 17.02 -22.98 1.42
CA TRP A 645 18.03 -23.18 0.39
C TRP A 645 18.30 -21.93 -0.46
N LEU A 646 17.59 -20.82 -0.24
CA LEU A 646 17.67 -19.59 -1.06
C LEU A 646 18.06 -18.40 -0.20
N LEU A 647 19.30 -17.91 -0.38
CA LEU A 647 19.94 -16.93 0.51
C LEU A 647 20.42 -15.69 -0.27
N PRO A 648 19.75 -14.53 -0.15
CA PRO A 648 20.16 -13.31 -0.83
C PRO A 648 21.39 -12.68 -0.14
N TYR A 649 22.33 -12.15 -0.91
CA TYR A 649 23.54 -11.51 -0.36
C TYR A 649 23.28 -10.11 0.22
N ILE A 650 22.33 -9.37 -0.36
CA ILE A 650 21.89 -8.05 0.09
C ILE A 650 20.39 -8.17 0.38
N GLN A 651 19.99 -7.66 1.54
CA GLN A 651 18.61 -7.72 2.01
C GLN A 651 17.86 -6.40 1.86
N SER A 652 18.55 -5.28 1.61
CA SER A 652 17.91 -3.99 1.34
C SER A 652 18.83 -2.99 0.65
N GLY A 653 18.27 -1.96 0.04
CA GLY A 653 19.04 -0.94 -0.67
C GLY A 653 18.24 0.27 -1.12
N ILE A 654 18.95 1.25 -1.70
CA ILE A 654 18.40 2.47 -2.30
C ILE A 654 18.93 2.57 -3.74
N ILE A 655 18.04 2.83 -4.71
CA ILE A 655 18.36 3.00 -6.13
C ILE A 655 17.86 4.35 -6.62
N SER A 656 18.78 5.22 -7.03
CA SER A 656 18.44 6.53 -7.58
C SER A 656 17.69 6.44 -8.92
N PRO A 657 16.90 7.47 -9.28
CA PRO A 657 16.18 7.55 -10.54
C PRO A 657 17.04 7.18 -11.77
N GLY A 658 16.54 6.26 -12.60
CA GLY A 658 17.19 5.79 -13.82
C GLY A 658 18.41 4.90 -13.61
N GLN A 659 18.70 4.44 -12.39
CA GLN A 659 19.78 3.49 -12.09
C GLN A 659 19.27 2.07 -11.90
N CYS A 660 20.19 1.11 -11.97
CA CYS A 660 19.95 -0.29 -11.64
C CYS A 660 21.05 -0.81 -10.72
N VAL A 661 20.73 -1.85 -9.95
CA VAL A 661 21.68 -2.59 -9.12
C VAL A 661 21.63 -4.07 -9.46
N ASP A 662 22.79 -4.68 -9.65
CA ASP A 662 22.92 -6.12 -9.80
C ASP A 662 23.09 -6.76 -8.42
N LEU A 663 22.25 -7.75 -8.14
CA LEU A 663 22.19 -8.49 -6.90
C LEU A 663 22.49 -9.96 -7.17
N SER A 664 22.81 -10.70 -6.11
CA SER A 664 23.08 -12.13 -6.19
C SER A 664 22.37 -12.89 -5.08
N VAL A 665 22.01 -14.13 -5.39
CA VAL A 665 21.37 -15.07 -4.49
C VAL A 665 22.14 -16.40 -4.52
N LEU A 666 22.40 -16.96 -3.36
CA LEU A 666 22.99 -18.29 -3.19
C LEU A 666 21.86 -19.32 -3.12
N MET A 667 21.96 -20.36 -3.95
CA MET A 667 21.11 -21.55 -3.91
C MET A 667 21.92 -22.72 -3.35
N ASP A 668 21.57 -23.19 -2.16
CA ASP A 668 22.34 -24.19 -1.41
C ASP A 668 21.66 -25.56 -1.40
N ALA A 669 22.26 -26.53 -2.10
CA ALA A 669 21.79 -27.92 -2.12
C ALA A 669 22.42 -28.79 -1.02
N SER A 670 23.07 -28.20 -0.01
CA SER A 670 23.77 -28.95 1.06
C SER A 670 22.85 -29.84 1.91
N GLN A 671 21.58 -29.48 2.04
CA GLN A 671 20.57 -30.23 2.79
C GLN A 671 19.44 -30.75 1.89
N LEU A 672 19.57 -30.61 0.58
CA LEU A 672 18.53 -30.94 -0.39
C LEU A 672 18.82 -32.29 -1.06
N THR A 673 17.77 -33.07 -1.25
CA THR A 673 17.81 -34.32 -2.01
C THR A 673 17.57 -34.06 -3.49
N PRO A 674 17.99 -34.95 -4.41
CA PRO A 674 17.77 -34.75 -5.84
C PRO A 674 16.28 -34.64 -6.23
N GLN A 675 15.84 -33.44 -6.59
CA GLN A 675 14.51 -33.10 -7.12
C GLN A 675 14.49 -31.63 -7.56
N LEU A 676 13.37 -31.18 -8.12
CA LEU A 676 13.10 -29.77 -8.39
C LEU A 676 12.51 -29.11 -7.13
N TYR A 677 13.09 -27.98 -6.71
CA TYR A 677 12.59 -27.13 -5.64
C TYR A 677 12.06 -25.82 -6.21
N HIS A 678 10.97 -25.32 -5.64
CA HIS A 678 10.36 -24.04 -5.99
C HIS A 678 10.44 -23.10 -4.79
N GLY A 679 10.80 -21.85 -5.04
CA GLY A 679 10.84 -20.80 -4.04
C GLY A 679 10.65 -19.43 -4.69
N GLU A 680 10.62 -18.38 -3.88
CA GLU A 680 10.44 -17.02 -4.35
C GLU A 680 11.39 -16.07 -3.61
N ILE A 681 11.86 -15.05 -4.32
CA ILE A 681 12.50 -13.87 -3.73
C ILE A 681 11.41 -12.79 -3.67
N LEU A 682 11.03 -12.36 -2.46
CA LEU A 682 10.03 -11.33 -2.23
C LEU A 682 10.73 -9.98 -2.13
N ILE A 683 10.48 -9.10 -3.10
CA ILE A 683 11.11 -7.77 -3.18
C ILE A 683 10.07 -6.73 -2.78
N ALA A 684 10.10 -6.28 -1.53
CA ALA A 684 9.26 -5.18 -1.05
C ALA A 684 9.86 -3.83 -1.49
N SER A 685 9.04 -2.85 -1.84
CA SER A 685 9.53 -1.53 -2.27
C SER A 685 8.59 -0.38 -1.93
N ASN A 686 9.10 0.86 -2.02
CA ASN A 686 8.28 2.08 -1.87
C ASN A 686 7.65 2.58 -3.19
N ASP A 687 7.67 1.76 -4.24
CA ASP A 687 6.84 1.98 -5.44
C ASP A 687 5.37 1.76 -5.07
N PRO A 688 4.48 2.77 -5.22
CA PRO A 688 3.07 2.65 -4.85
C PRO A 688 2.32 1.62 -5.70
N ASP A 689 2.76 1.37 -6.94
CA ASP A 689 2.13 0.42 -7.85
C ASP A 689 2.68 -1.00 -7.64
N ASN A 690 3.93 -1.13 -7.21
CA ASN A 690 4.63 -2.41 -7.01
C ASN A 690 5.31 -2.48 -5.63
N SER A 691 4.49 -2.40 -4.58
CA SER A 691 4.97 -2.45 -3.20
C SER A 691 5.58 -3.80 -2.80
N LEU A 692 5.27 -4.88 -3.54
CA LEU A 692 5.84 -6.22 -3.37
C LEU A 692 5.90 -6.95 -4.72
N ILE A 693 7.09 -7.37 -5.15
CA ILE A 693 7.30 -8.17 -6.36
C ILE A 693 7.83 -9.56 -5.96
N PRO A 694 7.05 -10.65 -6.16
CA PRO A 694 7.58 -12.00 -6.08
C PRO A 694 8.40 -12.31 -7.35
N LEU A 695 9.65 -12.72 -7.18
CA LEU A 695 10.52 -13.25 -8.22
C LEU A 695 10.65 -14.77 -8.05
N PRO A 696 9.97 -15.57 -8.90
CA PRO A 696 10.02 -17.03 -8.80
C PRO A 696 11.42 -17.60 -9.04
N VAL A 697 11.74 -18.66 -8.30
CA VAL A 697 13.01 -19.38 -8.36
C VAL A 697 12.77 -20.88 -8.47
N ASP A 698 13.28 -21.48 -9.54
CA ASP A 698 13.32 -22.93 -9.73
C ASP A 698 14.75 -23.44 -9.53
N PHE A 699 14.93 -24.39 -8.61
CA PHE A 699 16.23 -24.97 -8.29
C PHE A 699 16.22 -26.48 -8.44
N GLU A 700 16.89 -26.98 -9.49
CA GLU A 700 17.02 -28.42 -9.75
C GLU A 700 18.26 -28.98 -9.03
N VAL A 701 18.04 -29.85 -8.05
CA VAL A 701 19.10 -30.61 -7.40
C VAL A 701 19.25 -31.95 -8.12
N THR A 702 20.46 -32.21 -8.62
CA THR A 702 20.78 -33.41 -9.40
C THR A 702 21.64 -34.38 -8.59
N ILE A 703 21.60 -35.66 -8.98
CA ILE A 703 22.40 -36.71 -8.33
C ILE A 703 23.89 -36.46 -8.58
N ASN A 704 24.71 -36.62 -7.56
CA ASN A 704 26.16 -36.70 -7.70
C ASN A 704 26.57 -38.05 -8.34
N ALA A 705 26.46 -38.15 -9.66
CA ALA A 705 26.75 -39.39 -10.40
C ALA A 705 28.27 -39.62 -10.52
N PHE A 706 28.76 -40.70 -9.90
CA PHE A 706 30.12 -41.19 -10.05
C PHE A 706 30.13 -42.52 -10.81
N TYR A 707 30.79 -42.52 -11.97
CA TYR A 707 30.92 -43.68 -12.84
C TYR A 707 32.25 -44.39 -12.60
N ASN A 708 32.20 -45.67 -12.25
CA ASN A 708 33.37 -46.48 -11.99
C ASN A 708 33.08 -47.97 -12.27
N THR A 709 34.05 -48.66 -12.85
CA THR A 709 33.98 -50.08 -13.18
C THR A 709 35.20 -50.78 -12.56
N ALA A 710 35.05 -52.05 -12.24
CA ALA A 710 36.14 -52.84 -11.68
C ALA A 710 36.16 -54.26 -12.28
N LEU A 711 37.37 -54.84 -12.35
CA LEU A 711 37.61 -56.21 -12.78
C LEU A 711 38.19 -57.04 -11.64
N GLU A 712 37.59 -58.20 -11.38
CA GLU A 712 38.04 -59.14 -10.35
C GLU A 712 38.19 -60.57 -10.90
N PRO A 713 39.42 -61.10 -11.01
CA PRO A 713 40.70 -60.36 -10.94
C PRO A 713 40.87 -59.42 -12.14
N ASP A 714 41.78 -58.45 -12.03
CA ASP A 714 42.15 -57.51 -13.11
C ASP A 714 43.11 -58.14 -14.15
N THR A 715 43.72 -59.27 -13.82
CA THR A 715 44.56 -60.09 -14.71
C THR A 715 44.30 -61.57 -14.48
N LEU A 716 44.04 -62.32 -15.56
CA LEU A 716 44.02 -63.78 -15.53
C LEU A 716 45.39 -64.34 -15.94
N TRP A 717 45.97 -65.18 -15.09
CA TRP A 717 47.30 -65.76 -15.28
C TRP A 717 47.18 -67.23 -15.72
N PHE A 718 47.85 -67.56 -16.82
CA PHE A 718 47.95 -68.92 -17.37
C PHE A 718 49.42 -69.32 -17.36
N THR A 719 49.87 -69.93 -16.27
CA THR A 719 51.30 -70.26 -16.02
C THR A 719 51.56 -71.75 -15.76
N ASP A 720 50.53 -72.58 -15.76
CA ASP A 720 50.62 -74.05 -15.60
C ASP A 720 50.00 -74.73 -16.83
N PRO A 721 50.63 -75.75 -17.44
CA PRO A 721 50.02 -76.54 -18.50
C PRO A 721 48.59 -77.02 -18.23
N ASN A 722 48.23 -77.25 -16.95
CA ASN A 722 46.86 -77.64 -16.59
C ASN A 722 45.84 -76.48 -16.72
N SER A 723 46.28 -75.23 -16.80
CA SER A 723 45.40 -74.05 -16.95
C SER A 723 44.95 -73.80 -18.40
N ILE A 724 45.59 -74.45 -19.37
CA ILE A 724 45.18 -74.40 -20.77
C ILE A 724 43.90 -75.22 -20.96
N ALA A 725 42.94 -74.68 -21.72
CA ALA A 725 41.63 -75.29 -21.95
C ALA A 725 40.76 -75.49 -20.69
N ILE A 726 41.16 -74.93 -19.53
CA ILE A 726 40.30 -74.80 -18.35
C ILE A 726 39.77 -73.35 -18.30
N PRO A 727 38.44 -73.16 -18.22
CA PRO A 727 37.87 -71.83 -18.09
C PRO A 727 38.29 -71.16 -16.77
N GLN A 728 38.77 -69.92 -16.83
CA GLN A 728 39.01 -69.07 -15.66
C GLN A 728 37.98 -67.96 -15.59
N THR A 729 37.33 -67.80 -14.43
CA THR A 729 36.27 -66.81 -14.24
C THR A 729 36.84 -65.43 -13.89
N ALA A 730 36.33 -64.40 -14.56
CA ALA A 730 36.48 -63.01 -14.17
C ALA A 730 35.11 -62.37 -13.92
N LYS A 731 35.09 -61.29 -13.15
CA LYS A 731 33.89 -60.48 -12.90
C LYS A 731 34.11 -59.06 -13.35
N PHE A 732 33.14 -58.54 -14.09
CA PHE A 732 32.98 -57.12 -14.32
C PHE A 732 32.00 -56.56 -13.29
N ILE A 733 32.37 -55.51 -12.57
CA ILE A 733 31.59 -54.96 -11.45
C ILE A 733 31.21 -53.51 -11.77
N ASN A 734 29.93 -53.17 -11.61
CA ASN A 734 29.50 -51.78 -11.58
C ASN A 734 29.86 -51.17 -10.22
N ALA A 735 31.00 -50.51 -10.12
CA ALA A 735 31.43 -49.79 -8.92
C ALA A 735 30.92 -48.34 -8.89
N SER A 736 30.03 -47.96 -9.82
CA SER A 736 29.35 -46.66 -9.87
C SER A 736 28.24 -46.60 -8.83
N ASN A 737 27.86 -45.39 -8.40
CA ASN A 737 26.66 -45.18 -7.58
C ASN A 737 25.37 -45.04 -8.41
N VAL A 738 25.47 -45.20 -9.73
CA VAL A 738 24.36 -45.16 -10.70
C VAL A 738 24.37 -46.42 -11.58
N PRO A 739 23.23 -46.82 -12.19
CA PRO A 739 23.20 -47.93 -13.13
C PRO A 739 24.06 -47.68 -14.37
N ILE A 740 24.75 -48.71 -14.86
CA ILE A 740 25.49 -48.69 -16.13
C ILE A 740 24.98 -49.78 -17.06
N THR A 741 25.11 -49.61 -18.37
CA THR A 741 24.78 -50.66 -19.34
C THR A 741 26.07 -51.37 -19.74
N LEU A 742 26.18 -52.67 -19.46
CA LEU A 742 27.21 -53.52 -20.06
C LEU A 742 26.74 -53.93 -21.46
N GLU A 743 27.43 -53.44 -22.48
CA GLU A 743 26.99 -53.56 -23.88
C GLU A 743 27.51 -54.84 -24.52
N GLU A 744 28.81 -55.10 -24.38
CA GLU A 744 29.50 -56.19 -25.06
C GLU A 744 30.70 -56.68 -24.23
N ILE A 745 30.93 -57.98 -24.25
CA ILE A 745 32.21 -58.60 -23.87
C ILE A 745 32.74 -59.28 -25.12
N GLN A 746 33.96 -58.97 -25.52
CA GLN A 746 34.58 -59.58 -26.69
C GLN A 746 34.59 -61.11 -26.55
N MET A 747 33.97 -61.79 -27.51
CA MET A 747 33.72 -63.23 -27.41
C MET A 747 34.93 -64.09 -27.76
N GLU A 748 35.83 -63.62 -28.61
CA GLU A 748 37.03 -64.35 -29.01
C GLU A 748 38.09 -63.40 -29.61
N ASN A 749 39.35 -63.82 -29.56
CA ASN A 749 40.46 -63.20 -30.30
C ASN A 749 41.44 -64.30 -30.74
N TYR A 750 42.03 -64.11 -31.92
CA TYR A 750 43.07 -64.98 -32.50
C TYR A 750 44.40 -64.23 -32.67
N GLY A 751 44.67 -63.28 -31.78
CA GLY A 751 45.82 -62.38 -31.80
C GLY A 751 47.12 -63.06 -31.38
N HIS A 752 47.65 -62.69 -30.21
CA HIS A 752 48.94 -63.22 -29.72
C HIS A 752 48.84 -64.70 -29.33
N PHE A 753 47.71 -65.09 -28.78
CA PHE A 753 47.25 -66.46 -28.58
C PHE A 753 45.72 -66.48 -28.71
N ALA A 754 45.16 -67.63 -29.08
CA ALA A 754 43.72 -67.74 -29.27
C ALA A 754 43.01 -67.90 -27.90
N TRP A 755 41.92 -67.17 -27.68
CA TRP A 755 41.08 -67.28 -26.49
C TRP A 755 39.61 -67.05 -26.83
N GLU A 756 38.73 -67.66 -26.06
CA GLU A 756 37.27 -67.48 -26.14
C GLU A 756 36.68 -67.11 -24.77
N VAL A 757 35.58 -66.36 -24.78
CA VAL A 757 34.75 -66.04 -23.62
C VAL A 757 33.46 -66.86 -23.67
N SER A 758 33.07 -67.43 -22.54
CA SER A 758 31.87 -68.24 -22.38
C SER A 758 31.20 -67.98 -21.03
N ASN A 759 30.04 -68.60 -20.77
CA ASN A 759 29.34 -68.57 -19.48
C ASN A 759 29.10 -67.16 -18.90
N ILE A 760 28.79 -66.17 -19.74
CA ILE A 760 28.38 -64.84 -19.26
C ILE A 760 27.09 -65.01 -18.42
N SER A 761 27.11 -64.54 -17.18
CA SER A 761 26.04 -64.78 -16.21
C SER A 761 24.71 -64.09 -16.52
N VAL A 762 24.68 -63.25 -17.55
CA VAL A 762 23.52 -62.46 -18.02
C VAL A 762 23.49 -62.41 -19.55
N SER A 763 22.34 -62.04 -20.14
CA SER A 763 22.26 -61.71 -21.58
C SER A 763 22.71 -60.27 -21.82
N LEU A 764 23.57 -60.04 -22.82
CA LEU A 764 24.02 -58.70 -23.20
C LEU A 764 23.16 -58.10 -24.33
N PRO A 765 22.88 -56.78 -24.35
CA PRO A 765 23.28 -55.79 -23.34
C PRO A 765 22.51 -55.95 -22.01
N HIS A 766 23.14 -55.64 -20.87
CA HIS A 766 22.57 -55.79 -19.53
C HIS A 766 22.70 -54.50 -18.71
N GLN A 767 21.62 -54.06 -18.06
CA GLN A 767 21.64 -52.90 -17.17
C GLN A 767 22.07 -53.32 -15.77
N MET A 768 23.30 -52.98 -15.39
CA MET A 768 23.90 -53.31 -14.11
C MET A 768 23.56 -52.25 -13.05
N GLN A 769 22.92 -52.66 -11.95
CA GLN A 769 22.70 -51.80 -10.78
C GLN A 769 24.02 -51.54 -10.02
N PRO A 770 24.11 -50.48 -9.18
CA PRO A 770 25.27 -50.24 -8.33
C PRO A 770 25.67 -51.49 -7.52
N ASN A 771 26.96 -51.83 -7.54
CA ASN A 771 27.57 -53.03 -6.95
C ASN A 771 27.17 -54.38 -7.58
N GLU A 772 26.41 -54.39 -8.66
CA GLU A 772 26.13 -55.62 -9.41
C GLU A 772 27.38 -56.11 -10.14
N SER A 773 27.58 -57.43 -10.19
CA SER A 773 28.71 -58.05 -10.89
C SER A 773 28.24 -59.05 -11.93
N VAL A 774 28.78 -58.97 -13.15
CA VAL A 774 28.58 -59.95 -14.22
C VAL A 774 29.82 -60.84 -14.31
N SER A 775 29.64 -62.14 -14.15
CA SER A 775 30.72 -63.13 -14.26
C SER A 775 30.78 -63.69 -15.67
N PHE A 776 31.98 -63.96 -16.17
CA PHE A 776 32.22 -64.63 -17.45
C PHE A 776 33.51 -65.44 -17.38
N ASP A 777 33.60 -66.50 -18.18
CA ASP A 777 34.75 -67.41 -18.18
C ASP A 777 35.59 -67.20 -19.43
N VAL A 778 36.91 -67.06 -19.27
CA VAL A 778 37.88 -66.99 -20.36
C VAL A 778 38.62 -68.33 -20.48
N THR A 779 38.65 -68.89 -21.68
CA THR A 779 39.38 -70.14 -21.99
C THR A 779 40.40 -69.90 -23.08
N LEU A 780 41.65 -70.30 -22.85
CA LEU A 780 42.66 -70.32 -23.91
C LEU A 780 42.40 -71.46 -24.88
N MET A 781 42.31 -71.15 -26.17
CA MET A 781 42.17 -72.11 -27.26
C MET A 781 43.56 -72.55 -27.74
N VAL A 782 43.72 -73.84 -28.05
CA VAL A 782 44.98 -74.37 -28.56
C VAL A 782 45.06 -74.14 -30.08
N PRO A 783 45.93 -73.23 -30.58
CA PRO A 783 46.82 -73.63 -31.69
C PRO A 783 48.20 -72.93 -31.80
N ILE A 784 49.04 -73.57 -32.63
CA ILE A 784 50.47 -73.36 -32.94
C ILE A 784 50.78 -71.94 -33.43
N LEU A 785 51.56 -71.15 -32.69
CA LEU A 785 52.28 -69.99 -33.26
C LEU A 785 53.68 -69.79 -32.67
N LYS A 786 54.56 -69.33 -33.58
CA LYS A 786 56.00 -69.08 -33.39
C LYS A 786 56.21 -67.77 -32.64
N SER A 787 56.43 -67.82 -31.34
CA SER A 787 56.85 -66.64 -30.57
C SER A 787 57.95 -67.01 -29.57
N PHE A 788 58.90 -66.09 -29.34
CA PHE A 788 60.11 -66.27 -28.54
C PHE A 788 60.11 -65.34 -27.31
N ALA A 789 59.04 -65.35 -26.49
CA ALA A 789 58.96 -64.55 -25.25
C ALA A 789 58.32 -65.34 -24.11
N ASN A 790 58.92 -65.30 -22.90
CA ASN A 790 58.50 -66.10 -21.75
C ASN A 790 57.07 -65.82 -21.25
N ILE A 791 56.50 -64.62 -21.47
CA ILE A 791 55.09 -64.31 -21.19
C ILE A 791 54.54 -63.46 -22.34
N GLN A 792 53.39 -63.85 -22.89
CA GLN A 792 52.58 -63.09 -23.84
C GLN A 792 51.38 -62.48 -23.14
N TYR A 793 50.98 -61.28 -23.59
CA TYR A 793 49.80 -60.60 -23.10
C TYR A 793 48.80 -60.42 -24.24
N ASP A 794 47.54 -60.64 -23.93
CA ASP A 794 46.38 -60.27 -24.75
C ASP A 794 45.32 -59.69 -23.79
N SER A 795 44.17 -59.25 -24.29
CA SER A 795 43.14 -58.67 -23.42
C SER A 795 41.74 -58.94 -23.93
N VAL A 796 40.80 -59.24 -23.03
CA VAL A 796 39.38 -59.23 -23.35
C VAL A 796 38.88 -57.80 -23.25
N GLN A 797 38.39 -57.25 -24.37
CA GLN A 797 37.73 -55.95 -24.38
C GLN A 797 36.30 -56.07 -23.84
N ILE A 798 35.95 -55.17 -22.91
CA ILE A 798 34.62 -55.08 -22.30
C ILE A 798 34.09 -53.67 -22.53
N THR A 799 32.96 -53.56 -23.21
CA THR A 799 32.33 -52.28 -23.56
C THR A 799 31.11 -52.04 -22.68
N SER A 800 31.07 -50.89 -22.02
CA SER A 800 29.93 -50.43 -21.23
C SER A 800 29.56 -48.98 -21.59
N SER A 801 28.41 -48.50 -21.11
CA SER A 801 27.96 -47.12 -21.29
C SER A 801 28.90 -46.07 -20.68
N VAL A 802 29.86 -46.48 -19.85
CA VAL A 802 30.86 -45.59 -19.23
C VAL A 802 32.23 -45.63 -19.90
N GLY A 803 32.49 -46.61 -20.80
CA GLY A 803 33.76 -46.74 -21.50
C GLY A 803 34.16 -48.19 -21.78
N MET A 804 35.42 -48.34 -22.22
CA MET A 804 36.03 -49.64 -22.50
C MET A 804 37.01 -50.03 -21.39
N ASP A 805 36.82 -51.24 -20.86
CA ASP A 805 37.73 -51.89 -19.92
C ASP A 805 38.46 -53.05 -20.60
N TYR A 806 39.64 -53.38 -20.09
CA TYR A 806 40.49 -54.46 -20.63
C TYR A 806 40.87 -55.42 -19.52
N LEU A 807 40.33 -56.64 -19.56
CA LEU A 807 40.80 -57.74 -18.72
C LEU A 807 42.09 -58.28 -19.33
N ILE A 808 43.21 -58.16 -18.60
CA ILE A 808 44.51 -58.61 -19.08
C ILE A 808 44.61 -60.13 -18.98
N LEU A 809 45.05 -60.77 -20.06
CA LEU A 809 45.36 -62.19 -20.12
C LEU A 809 46.88 -62.35 -20.22
N ALA A 810 47.50 -62.95 -19.22
CA ALA A 810 48.94 -63.20 -19.20
C ALA A 810 49.21 -64.71 -19.35
N CYS A 811 49.81 -65.12 -20.46
CA CYS A 811 50.07 -66.51 -20.80
C CYS A 811 51.58 -66.78 -20.90
N ASP A 812 52.09 -67.73 -20.13
CA ASP A 812 53.46 -68.25 -20.29
C ASP A 812 53.52 -69.13 -21.55
N ILE A 813 54.28 -68.75 -22.56
CA ILE A 813 54.28 -69.49 -23.85
C ILE A 813 54.95 -70.88 -23.73
N ASP A 814 55.75 -71.12 -22.68
CA ASP A 814 56.47 -72.39 -22.48
C ASP A 814 55.51 -73.55 -22.16
N ILE A 815 54.28 -73.24 -21.76
CA ILE A 815 53.24 -74.24 -21.46
C ILE A 815 52.46 -74.69 -22.70
N ILE A 816 52.63 -74.01 -23.85
CA ILE A 816 51.97 -74.35 -25.13
C ILE A 816 52.81 -75.43 -25.87
N PRO A 817 52.30 -76.66 -26.06
CA PRO A 817 53.10 -77.73 -26.67
C PRO A 817 53.43 -77.45 -28.15
N GLY A 818 54.71 -77.30 -28.49
CA GLY A 818 55.18 -77.27 -29.90
C GLY A 818 56.12 -76.14 -30.32
N VAL A 819 56.59 -75.27 -29.41
CA VAL A 819 57.51 -74.16 -29.72
C VAL A 819 58.98 -74.57 -29.50
N ASN A 820 59.52 -75.34 -30.46
CA ASN A 820 60.93 -75.56 -30.83
C ASN A 820 62.04 -75.68 -29.76
N ASP A 821 62.50 -76.93 -29.58
CA ASP A 821 63.92 -77.27 -29.80
C ASP A 821 64.29 -76.83 -31.23
N PHE A 822 64.97 -75.70 -31.44
CA PHE A 822 65.90 -75.44 -32.55
C PHE A 822 66.40 -73.98 -32.51
N LEU A 823 67.72 -73.86 -32.31
CA LEU A 823 68.62 -72.75 -32.69
C LEU A 823 69.00 -71.72 -31.61
N GLU A 824 70.07 -72.11 -30.91
CA GLU A 824 71.03 -71.35 -30.11
C GLU A 824 71.34 -69.91 -30.59
N ASN A 825 71.40 -69.02 -29.58
CA ASN A 825 72.01 -67.69 -29.51
C ASN A 825 72.96 -67.29 -30.66
N ARG A 826 72.52 -66.36 -31.53
CA ARG A 826 73.39 -65.70 -32.55
C ARG A 826 73.82 -64.28 -32.20
N CYS A 827 73.78 -63.89 -30.93
CA CYS A 827 74.45 -62.68 -30.45
C CYS A 827 75.22 -62.99 -29.16
N HIS A 828 76.51 -62.67 -29.17
CA HIS A 828 77.43 -62.92 -28.06
C HIS A 828 78.16 -61.63 -27.70
N ILE A 829 78.07 -61.22 -26.44
CA ILE A 829 78.77 -60.04 -25.92
C ILE A 829 79.76 -60.48 -24.87
N TYR A 830 81.04 -60.20 -25.09
CA TYR A 830 82.12 -60.65 -24.21
C TYR A 830 83.32 -59.69 -24.14
N PRO A 831 84.00 -59.60 -22.98
CA PRO A 831 83.52 -60.09 -21.69
C PRO A 831 82.26 -59.30 -21.25
N ASN A 832 81.35 -59.95 -20.53
CA ASN A 832 80.21 -59.31 -19.86
C ASN A 832 80.01 -60.01 -18.51
N PRO A 833 80.42 -59.41 -17.37
CA PRO A 833 80.80 -58.01 -17.19
C PRO A 833 82.13 -57.61 -17.86
N PHE A 834 82.30 -56.33 -18.21
CA PHE A 834 83.55 -55.78 -18.76
C PHE A 834 84.10 -54.61 -17.91
N THR A 835 85.41 -54.38 -17.94
CA THR A 835 86.08 -53.26 -17.25
C THR A 835 86.56 -52.19 -18.22
N GLU A 836 87.35 -52.57 -19.23
CA GLU A 836 87.93 -51.61 -20.19
C GLU A 836 87.26 -51.63 -21.57
N LYS A 837 86.89 -52.81 -22.08
CA LYS A 837 86.26 -52.96 -23.39
C LYS A 837 85.39 -54.20 -23.47
N MET A 838 84.35 -54.16 -24.31
CA MET A 838 83.54 -55.30 -24.69
C MET A 838 83.47 -55.45 -26.21
N THR A 839 83.25 -56.68 -26.67
CA THR A 839 83.01 -57.03 -28.06
C THR A 839 81.58 -57.53 -28.20
N ILE A 840 80.85 -57.02 -29.19
CA ILE A 840 79.51 -57.45 -29.57
C ILE A 840 79.65 -58.19 -30.90
N GLU A 841 79.37 -59.49 -30.88
CA GLU A 841 79.29 -60.31 -32.08
C GLU A 841 77.85 -60.68 -32.35
N PHE A 842 77.40 -60.51 -33.58
CA PHE A 842 76.10 -61.02 -34.00
C PHE A 842 76.08 -61.34 -35.49
N TYR A 843 75.16 -62.23 -35.86
CA TYR A 843 74.90 -62.60 -37.24
C TYR A 843 73.77 -61.74 -37.80
N ASN A 844 74.04 -61.02 -38.89
CA ASN A 844 73.03 -60.31 -39.67
C ASN A 844 72.57 -61.20 -40.83
N ASP A 845 71.27 -61.48 -40.91
CA ASP A 845 70.67 -62.47 -41.79
C ASP A 845 70.25 -61.95 -43.17
N ILE A 846 70.30 -60.62 -43.38
CA ILE A 846 70.07 -59.96 -44.67
C ILE A 846 70.89 -58.65 -44.77
N ASN A 847 71.11 -58.15 -45.99
CA ASN A 847 71.65 -56.79 -46.17
C ASN A 847 70.58 -55.76 -45.78
N GLN A 848 70.77 -55.02 -44.69
CA GLN A 848 69.77 -54.07 -44.18
C GLN A 848 70.43 -52.94 -43.40
N GLU A 849 69.70 -51.85 -43.16
CA GLU A 849 70.17 -50.83 -42.21
C GLU A 849 70.16 -51.39 -40.80
N VAL A 850 71.29 -51.26 -40.09
CA VAL A 850 71.42 -51.67 -38.71
C VAL A 850 72.00 -50.51 -37.91
N LYS A 851 71.42 -50.26 -36.74
CA LYS A 851 71.95 -49.32 -35.75
C LYS A 851 72.30 -50.05 -34.47
N ILE A 852 73.53 -49.87 -33.99
CA ILE A 852 74.05 -50.50 -32.77
C ILE A 852 74.43 -49.40 -31.81
N GLU A 853 73.78 -49.39 -30.65
CA GLU A 853 73.97 -48.39 -29.62
C GLU A 853 74.16 -49.04 -28.26
N VAL A 854 74.91 -48.37 -27.39
CA VAL A 854 74.91 -48.63 -25.95
C VAL A 854 74.03 -47.56 -25.31
N ILE A 855 73.02 -47.99 -24.55
CA ILE A 855 72.11 -47.13 -23.82
C ILE A 855 72.23 -47.38 -22.31
N ASP A 856 71.94 -46.37 -21.50
CA ASP A 856 71.83 -46.53 -20.05
C ASP A 856 70.45 -47.06 -19.63
N ILE A 857 70.22 -47.21 -18.32
CA ILE A 857 68.95 -47.70 -17.77
C ILE A 857 67.75 -46.78 -18.03
N HIS A 858 67.98 -45.53 -18.41
CA HIS A 858 66.94 -44.56 -18.77
C HIS A 858 66.71 -44.50 -20.29
N GLY A 859 67.38 -45.35 -21.07
CA GLY A 859 67.29 -45.40 -22.52
C GLY A 859 68.13 -44.36 -23.25
N ILE A 860 68.98 -43.60 -22.55
CA ILE A 860 69.82 -42.55 -23.14
C ILE A 860 71.01 -43.20 -23.85
N VAL A 861 71.27 -42.81 -25.10
CA VAL A 861 72.40 -43.31 -25.89
C VAL A 861 73.73 -42.84 -25.31
N VAL A 862 74.44 -43.76 -24.68
CA VAL A 862 75.79 -43.59 -24.14
C VAL A 862 76.81 -43.58 -25.27
N ALA A 863 76.69 -44.51 -26.22
CA ALA A 863 77.58 -44.61 -27.38
C ALA A 863 76.82 -45.17 -28.59
N GLU A 864 77.20 -44.73 -29.79
CA GLU A 864 76.73 -45.30 -31.05
C GLU A 864 77.91 -45.99 -31.71
N LEU A 865 77.80 -47.30 -31.90
CA LEU A 865 78.88 -48.16 -32.41
C LEU A 865 78.77 -48.36 -33.91
N TYR A 866 77.55 -48.35 -34.44
CA TYR A 866 77.30 -48.48 -35.87
C TYR A 866 75.92 -47.88 -36.23
N ASN A 867 75.82 -47.30 -37.42
CA ASN A 867 74.55 -46.83 -37.97
C ASN A 867 74.67 -46.73 -39.49
N GLY A 868 74.02 -47.66 -40.20
CA GLY A 868 74.01 -47.68 -41.67
C GLY A 868 73.75 -49.08 -42.23
N LEU A 869 73.92 -49.25 -43.54
CA LEU A 869 73.72 -50.53 -44.22
C LEU A 869 74.76 -51.56 -43.78
N LEU A 870 74.33 -52.66 -43.17
CA LEU A 870 75.18 -53.77 -42.75
C LEU A 870 74.93 -54.99 -43.66
N PRO A 871 75.97 -55.56 -44.30
CA PRO A 871 75.80 -56.75 -45.14
C PRO A 871 75.36 -57.99 -44.37
N PHE A 872 74.90 -59.01 -45.08
CA PHE A 872 74.69 -60.37 -44.61
C PHE A 872 75.99 -60.99 -44.09
N GLY A 873 75.94 -61.64 -42.92
CA GLY A 873 77.06 -62.36 -42.32
C GLY A 873 77.32 -62.02 -40.85
N ASN A 874 78.43 -62.53 -40.32
CA ASN A 874 78.87 -62.24 -38.95
C ASN A 874 79.54 -60.86 -38.87
N HIS A 875 79.17 -60.08 -37.85
CA HIS A 875 79.74 -58.77 -37.57
C HIS A 875 80.23 -58.68 -36.13
N SER A 876 81.30 -57.91 -35.92
CA SER A 876 81.93 -57.73 -34.62
C SER A 876 82.21 -56.24 -34.37
N PHE A 877 81.67 -55.71 -33.28
CA PHE A 877 81.83 -54.32 -32.87
C PHE A 877 82.46 -54.23 -31.50
N LYS A 878 83.40 -53.29 -31.32
CA LYS A 878 84.09 -53.09 -30.05
C LYS A 878 83.72 -51.76 -29.43
N TRP A 879 83.48 -51.78 -28.13
CA TRP A 879 83.29 -50.58 -27.34
C TRP A 879 84.28 -50.52 -26.19
N THR A 880 84.98 -49.40 -26.05
CA THR A 880 86.00 -49.16 -25.01
C THR A 880 85.44 -48.47 -23.77
N GLY A 881 84.11 -48.50 -23.60
CA GLY A 881 83.46 -47.86 -22.46
C GLY A 881 83.53 -46.33 -22.49
N ILE A 882 83.75 -45.70 -23.65
CA ILE A 882 83.80 -44.24 -23.82
C ILE A 882 82.47 -43.75 -24.41
N ASN A 883 81.87 -42.72 -23.82
CA ASN A 883 80.61 -42.15 -24.29
C ASN A 883 80.81 -41.17 -25.48
N LYS A 884 79.71 -40.68 -26.07
CA LYS A 884 79.74 -39.70 -27.18
C LYS A 884 80.56 -38.42 -26.90
N SER A 885 80.79 -38.07 -25.63
CA SER A 885 81.56 -36.89 -25.22
C SER A 885 83.06 -37.17 -24.99
N GLY A 886 83.54 -38.38 -25.29
CA GLY A 886 84.95 -38.76 -25.12
C GLY A 886 85.34 -39.12 -23.68
N VAL A 887 84.37 -39.29 -22.77
CA VAL A 887 84.60 -39.60 -21.35
C VAL A 887 84.28 -41.07 -21.06
N LYS A 888 85.02 -41.71 -20.14
CA LYS A 888 84.69 -43.07 -19.67
C LYS A 888 83.28 -43.11 -19.06
N ALA A 889 82.43 -44.00 -19.57
CA ALA A 889 81.10 -44.31 -19.05
C ALA A 889 81.18 -44.82 -17.61
N LYS A 890 80.21 -44.43 -16.78
CA LYS A 890 80.13 -44.85 -15.38
C LYS A 890 79.96 -46.37 -15.28
N ALA A 891 80.51 -46.98 -14.22
CA ALA A 891 80.20 -48.37 -13.90
C ALA A 891 78.71 -48.52 -13.57
N GLY A 892 78.12 -49.64 -13.97
CA GLY A 892 76.68 -49.86 -13.86
C GLY A 892 76.12 -50.74 -14.97
N ILE A 893 74.82 -51.01 -14.86
CA ILE A 893 74.06 -51.74 -15.87
C ILE A 893 73.81 -50.81 -17.06
N MET A 894 74.07 -51.33 -18.25
CA MET A 894 73.76 -50.69 -19.53
C MET A 894 73.14 -51.74 -20.46
N PHE A 895 72.65 -51.31 -21.61
CA PHE A 895 72.10 -52.21 -22.62
C PHE A 895 72.72 -51.94 -23.98
N VAL A 896 73.06 -52.99 -24.70
CA VAL A 896 73.38 -52.92 -26.13
C VAL A 896 72.08 -53.11 -26.89
N ARG A 897 71.71 -52.10 -27.67
CA ARG A 897 70.53 -52.09 -28.52
C ARG A 897 70.96 -52.20 -29.98
N ILE A 898 70.52 -53.27 -30.64
CA ILE A 898 70.71 -53.53 -32.08
C ILE A 898 69.34 -53.36 -32.75
N LEU A 899 69.20 -52.33 -33.57
CA LEU A 899 67.98 -51.98 -34.30
C LEU A 899 68.16 -52.36 -35.77
N SER A 900 67.20 -53.10 -36.31
CA SER A 900 66.99 -53.29 -37.74
C SER A 900 65.51 -52.99 -38.07
N PRO A 901 65.12 -52.80 -39.35
CA PRO A 901 63.75 -52.46 -39.73
C PRO A 901 62.68 -53.41 -39.16
N GLU A 902 63.02 -54.70 -39.01
CA GLU A 902 62.07 -55.73 -38.57
C GLU A 902 62.32 -56.22 -37.14
N LYS A 903 63.45 -55.85 -36.50
CA LYS A 903 63.83 -56.41 -35.20
C LYS A 903 64.62 -55.43 -34.34
N THR A 904 64.27 -55.38 -33.05
CA THR A 904 65.08 -54.76 -32.01
C THR A 904 65.59 -55.82 -31.05
N ASN A 905 66.91 -55.98 -30.91
CA ASN A 905 67.51 -56.82 -29.87
C ASN A 905 68.13 -55.92 -28.80
N ILE A 906 67.80 -56.17 -27.53
CA ILE A 906 68.36 -55.43 -26.39
C ILE A 906 69.03 -56.44 -25.46
N ILE A 907 70.33 -56.26 -25.20
CA ILE A 907 71.11 -57.18 -24.38
C ILE A 907 71.72 -56.41 -23.21
N LYS A 908 71.47 -56.89 -22.00
CA LYS A 908 72.01 -56.32 -20.76
C LYS A 908 73.52 -56.54 -20.67
N VAL A 909 74.27 -55.48 -20.40
CA VAL A 909 75.71 -55.51 -20.16
C VAL A 909 76.05 -54.82 -18.84
N LEU A 910 77.06 -55.31 -18.13
CA LEU A 910 77.53 -54.75 -16.86
C LEU A 910 78.94 -54.19 -17.02
N LYS A 911 79.11 -52.88 -16.83
CA LYS A 911 80.44 -52.26 -16.72
C LYS A 911 80.88 -52.24 -15.26
N GLN A 912 82.03 -52.83 -14.98
CA GLN A 912 82.71 -52.75 -13.70
C GLN A 912 83.72 -51.59 -13.70
N ASN A 913 84.17 -51.18 -12.51
CA ASN A 913 85.13 -50.08 -12.36
C ASN A 913 86.50 -50.40 -12.95
#